data_AF-A0A932WQW3-F1
#
_entry.id   AF-A0A932WQW3-F1
#
_cell.length_a   1.000
_cell.length_b   1.000
_cell.length_c   1.000
_cell.angle_alpha   90.00
_cell.angle_beta   90.00
_cell.angle_gamma   90.00
#
_symmetry.space_group_name_H-M   'P 1'
#
loop_
_entity.id
_entity.type
_entity.pdbx_description
1 polymer ?
#
loop_
_entity_poly.entity_id
_entity_poly.type
_entity_poly.pdbx_seq_one_letter_code
_entity_poly.pdbx_strand_id
1 'polypeptide(L)'
;NEALEVHTLAEVLMRLRARDDFGLTKAGIVFQVNNEEEHTLLKQDFEEALAEAEKEAANGKLPPPRTQAVLEKLLPLEHFELTARDSVTYYAFAEDNFPGGARRAESDLRFIDIRPFRRQYKLADPADPGMPMGGKPLPELDELIARERHLLNRTMQLARRAKAAEAAGSALPPDDLGVVDSLIEFQQKVATLTHDLAEALQERNIAGNDLLFQAEDSMLAAVDSLTAGKYDTAVLQEKDALHYLIEGRNTLTIAIARKSQRTQAEIRAFQRMQMQKLRKPKNEDDAEEVASRLRELADQEEFVYESLTGLKLDEEMPGSGGGGGSGKPKKNSEKPPESADDPKQVAKADPKEDANPSETDDAEKPAASGQKGTGSNGKNGKTGETGETGEPGDKPADAAEGNQPEEKPAGPSRAELVEKQADIAAEAAELQKLVDKMKGLSDLAKTRMTESAKTAEQAASSLERGDSKDAGDAAGKASGMFRELARNVEGLAAQETSQKIAIARNVSEELTQAERDFAAAVERMQKQDGQGGESSDKSDKPRSGRSKEPNDDQQKAQGSGGKGEKDQDKDKESATGGSGSKPGDHPGRGGAGGDPSKERTEKLASRAERISEAGKTLEDILKGIARSNEPADREAVAQVQELLVLGKLGEAVKRLEAQAPALREGKARETSAEAREMADRFEATTQKLEGLHRSIVAPRIADLMRAEREAVELQEKLERLETQSQIGNWHREADELIDQLEKLGLAEESREELADAMKEAGWTADRLGGAWDWALLAGRYGAPRAYHRTVRSVVSGLHDIIQELILGDLRGSADETTPPQYERLVERYYQVLSTDK
;
A
#
# COMPACT_ATOMS: atom_id res chain seq x y z
N ASN A 1 -5.22 -9.70 -5.42
CA ASN A 1 -6.57 -9.61 -6.05
C ASN A 1 -6.80 -10.81 -6.94
N GLU A 2 -7.44 -11.86 -6.44
CA GLU A 2 -7.84 -13.01 -7.28
C GLU A 2 -9.01 -12.65 -8.20
N ALA A 3 -9.09 -13.28 -9.36
CA ALA A 3 -10.19 -13.13 -10.31
C ALA A 3 -11.31 -14.15 -10.02
N LEU A 4 -12.56 -13.74 -10.21
CA LEU A 4 -13.71 -14.60 -9.96
C LEU A 4 -13.89 -15.58 -11.13
N GLU A 5 -13.48 -16.83 -10.97
CA GLU A 5 -13.66 -17.86 -12.00
C GLU A 5 -15.14 -18.35 -12.04
N VAL A 6 -15.89 -18.06 -13.11
CA VAL A 6 -17.33 -18.45 -13.27
C VAL A 6 -17.57 -19.26 -14.55
N HIS A 7 -18.83 -19.55 -14.90
CA HIS A 7 -19.20 -20.12 -16.20
C HIS A 7 -20.10 -19.15 -16.97
N THR A 8 -20.23 -19.33 -18.29
CA THR A 8 -21.01 -18.44 -19.18
C THR A 8 -22.46 -18.21 -18.74
N LEU A 9 -23.11 -19.23 -18.16
CA LEU A 9 -24.49 -19.16 -17.67
C LEU A 9 -24.62 -18.67 -16.21
N ALA A 10 -23.61 -17.98 -15.66
CA ALA A 10 -23.62 -17.63 -14.23
C ALA A 10 -24.28 -16.26 -13.99
N GLU A 11 -25.04 -16.18 -12.90
CA GLU A 11 -25.50 -14.92 -12.34
C GLU A 11 -24.53 -14.51 -11.23
N VAL A 12 -23.85 -13.37 -11.39
CA VAL A 12 -22.90 -12.86 -10.39
C VAL A 12 -23.57 -11.76 -9.58
N LEU A 13 -23.67 -11.91 -8.26
CA LEU A 13 -24.19 -10.87 -7.38
C LEU A 13 -23.15 -9.76 -7.18
N MET A 14 -23.41 -8.61 -7.79
CA MET A 14 -22.56 -7.42 -7.70
C MET A 14 -23.09 -6.52 -6.58
N ARG A 15 -22.22 -6.19 -5.61
CA ARG A 15 -22.55 -5.32 -4.48
C ARG A 15 -21.55 -4.17 -4.36
N LEU A 16 -22.09 -2.95 -4.26
CA LEU A 16 -21.35 -1.72 -4.02
C LEU A 16 -21.81 -1.10 -2.69
N ARG A 17 -20.86 -0.63 -1.88
CA ARG A 17 -21.11 0.26 -0.74
C ARG A 17 -20.32 1.54 -0.98
N ALA A 18 -21.04 2.65 -1.16
CA ALA A 18 -20.47 3.98 -1.33
C ALA A 18 -20.71 4.80 -0.05
N ARG A 19 -19.72 5.61 0.34
CA ARG A 19 -19.80 6.59 1.44
C ARG A 19 -19.05 7.85 1.03
N ASP A 20 -19.65 8.99 1.28
CA ASP A 20 -19.06 10.32 1.07
C ASP A 20 -19.56 11.29 2.14
N ASP A 21 -18.77 12.29 2.52
CA ASP A 21 -19.09 13.28 3.56
C ASP A 21 -19.85 14.52 3.03
N PHE A 22 -19.68 14.87 1.75
CA PHE A 22 -20.47 15.90 1.06
C PHE A 22 -21.81 15.34 0.53
N GLY A 23 -21.90 14.02 0.38
CA GLY A 23 -23.07 13.28 -0.06
C GLY A 23 -22.95 12.81 -1.51
N LEU A 24 -23.61 11.69 -1.82
CA LEU A 24 -23.53 11.07 -3.14
C LEU A 24 -24.49 11.76 -4.13
N THR A 25 -23.99 12.14 -5.31
CA THR A 25 -24.81 12.58 -6.46
C THR A 25 -25.13 11.41 -7.39
N LYS A 26 -24.19 10.48 -7.60
CA LYS A 26 -24.39 9.22 -8.34
C LYS A 26 -23.60 8.09 -7.72
N ALA A 27 -24.05 6.85 -7.90
CA ALA A 27 -23.18 5.68 -7.71
C ALA A 27 -23.61 4.53 -8.62
N GLY A 28 -22.65 3.70 -9.01
CA GLY A 28 -22.91 2.64 -9.98
C GLY A 28 -21.81 1.60 -10.13
N ILE A 29 -22.12 0.56 -10.89
CA ILE A 29 -21.21 -0.52 -11.27
C ILE A 29 -21.18 -0.58 -12.80
N VAL A 30 -19.99 -0.44 -13.35
CA VAL A 30 -19.70 -0.55 -14.79
C VAL A 30 -18.92 -1.84 -15.02
N PHE A 31 -19.24 -2.54 -16.11
CA PHE A 31 -18.48 -3.69 -16.58
C PHE A 31 -18.22 -3.56 -18.08
N GLN A 32 -17.16 -4.21 -18.54
CA GLN A 32 -16.70 -4.18 -19.92
C GLN A 32 -16.34 -5.62 -20.30
N VAL A 33 -16.85 -6.10 -21.43
CA VAL A 33 -16.50 -7.40 -22.01
C VAL A 33 -15.38 -7.16 -23.02
N ASN A 34 -14.28 -7.92 -22.98
CA ASN A 34 -13.22 -7.92 -24.01
C ASN A 34 -12.66 -6.53 -24.42
N ASN A 35 -12.60 -5.57 -23.50
CA ASN A 35 -12.21 -4.18 -23.80
C ASN A 35 -13.13 -3.46 -24.82
N GLU A 36 -14.37 -3.93 -25.02
CA GLU A 36 -15.37 -3.32 -25.91
C GLU A 36 -16.15 -2.17 -25.21
N GLU A 37 -17.46 -2.06 -25.39
CA GLU A 37 -18.27 -0.98 -24.82
C GLU A 37 -18.44 -1.11 -23.29
N GLU A 38 -18.41 0.02 -22.57
CA GLU A 38 -18.72 0.05 -21.14
C GLU A 38 -20.22 -0.09 -20.91
N HIS A 39 -20.63 -1.18 -20.27
CA HIS A 39 -22.00 -1.43 -19.87
C HIS A 39 -22.23 -1.05 -18.42
N THR A 40 -23.16 -0.13 -18.19
CA THR A 40 -23.58 0.27 -16.84
C THR A 40 -24.61 -0.72 -16.31
N LEU A 41 -24.20 -1.65 -15.45
CA LEU A 41 -25.08 -2.66 -14.82
C LEU A 41 -26.06 -2.02 -13.82
N LEU A 42 -25.53 -1.06 -13.07
CA LEU A 42 -26.23 -0.39 -11.99
C LEU A 42 -25.83 1.08 -12.04
N LYS A 43 -26.80 1.98 -12.10
CA LYS A 43 -26.63 3.41 -11.86
C LYS A 43 -27.80 3.90 -11.04
N GLN A 44 -27.51 4.49 -9.90
CA GLN A 44 -28.48 5.26 -9.13
C GLN A 44 -28.05 6.73 -9.15
N ASP A 45 -28.87 7.55 -9.79
CA ASP A 45 -28.79 9.01 -9.70
C ASP A 45 -29.50 9.45 -8.41
N PHE A 46 -28.79 10.20 -7.57
CA PHE A 46 -29.31 10.78 -6.32
C PHE A 46 -29.63 12.28 -6.48
N GLU A 47 -29.38 12.87 -7.65
CA GLU A 47 -29.68 14.27 -7.98
C GLU A 47 -31.16 14.63 -7.74
N GLU A 48 -32.11 13.74 -8.04
CA GLU A 48 -33.53 14.01 -7.74
C GLU A 48 -33.80 14.06 -6.23
N ALA A 49 -33.19 13.14 -5.47
CA ALA A 49 -33.29 13.14 -4.00
C ALA A 49 -32.60 14.36 -3.37
N LEU A 50 -31.50 14.85 -3.96
CA LEU A 50 -30.85 16.11 -3.61
C LEU A 50 -31.74 17.31 -3.94
N ALA A 51 -32.36 17.35 -5.13
CA ALA A 51 -33.25 18.43 -5.52
C ALA A 51 -34.57 18.46 -4.75
N GLU A 52 -35.04 17.32 -4.24
CA GLU A 52 -36.13 17.26 -3.25
C GLU A 52 -35.64 17.72 -1.87
N ALA A 53 -34.47 17.27 -1.41
CA ALA A 53 -33.84 17.72 -0.17
C ALA A 53 -33.61 19.25 -0.14
N GLU A 54 -33.17 19.87 -1.23
CA GLU A 54 -33.00 21.32 -1.36
C GLU A 54 -34.35 22.07 -1.29
N LYS A 55 -35.41 21.51 -1.88
CA LYS A 55 -36.77 22.08 -1.78
C LYS A 55 -37.33 21.96 -0.36
N GLU A 56 -37.02 20.89 0.37
CA GLU A 56 -37.36 20.78 1.79
C GLU A 56 -36.51 21.70 2.67
N ALA A 57 -35.22 21.87 2.34
CA ALA A 57 -34.30 22.81 3.00
C ALA A 57 -34.79 24.26 2.88
N ALA A 58 -35.30 24.65 1.69
CA ALA A 58 -35.95 25.95 1.48
C ALA A 58 -37.20 26.16 2.36
N ASN A 59 -37.84 25.08 2.84
CA ASN A 59 -38.93 25.10 3.81
C ASN A 59 -38.47 25.02 5.28
N GLY A 60 -37.18 25.18 5.56
CA GLY A 60 -36.62 25.25 6.92
C GLY A 60 -36.38 23.89 7.59
N LYS A 61 -36.46 22.79 6.83
CA LYS A 61 -35.99 21.47 7.26
C LYS A 61 -34.94 20.99 6.27
N LEU A 62 -33.67 20.99 6.65
CA LEU A 62 -32.62 20.34 5.87
C LEU A 62 -32.63 18.84 6.19
N PRO A 63 -33.15 17.95 5.32
CA PRO A 63 -32.71 16.56 5.36
C PRO A 63 -31.23 16.51 4.96
N PRO A 64 -30.40 15.68 5.61
CA PRO A 64 -29.01 15.54 5.22
C PRO A 64 -28.92 14.93 3.81
N PRO A 65 -27.91 15.33 2.99
CA PRO A 65 -27.65 14.64 1.73
C PRO A 65 -27.31 13.17 2.01
N ARG A 66 -27.61 12.25 1.08
CA ARG A 66 -27.34 10.82 1.28
C ARG A 66 -25.83 10.55 1.26
N THR A 67 -25.23 10.54 2.45
CA THR A 67 -23.81 10.24 2.67
C THR A 67 -23.44 8.76 2.48
N GLN A 68 -24.42 7.86 2.30
CA GLN A 68 -24.18 6.43 2.07
C GLN A 68 -25.21 5.80 1.13
N ALA A 69 -24.76 4.82 0.36
CA ALA A 69 -25.60 3.94 -0.44
C ALA A 69 -25.05 2.49 -0.43
N VAL A 70 -25.94 1.50 -0.36
CA VAL A 70 -25.64 0.09 -0.63
C VAL A 70 -26.48 -0.33 -1.83
N LEU A 71 -25.80 -0.80 -2.87
CA LEU A 71 -26.40 -1.06 -4.19
C LEU A 71 -26.08 -2.50 -4.60
N GLU A 72 -27.11 -3.27 -4.93
CA GLU A 72 -26.99 -4.71 -5.25
C GLU A 72 -27.72 -5.03 -6.56
N LYS A 73 -27.06 -5.78 -7.45
CA LYS A 73 -27.64 -6.24 -8.73
C LYS A 73 -26.98 -7.53 -9.21
N LEU A 74 -27.77 -8.45 -9.73
CA LEU A 74 -27.26 -9.62 -10.44
C LEU A 74 -26.79 -9.22 -11.85
N LEU A 75 -25.59 -9.66 -12.23
CA LEU A 75 -25.04 -9.61 -13.59
C LEU A 75 -25.33 -10.96 -14.28
N PRO A 76 -26.30 -11.04 -15.20
CA PRO A 76 -26.65 -12.30 -15.87
C PRO A 76 -25.77 -12.50 -17.10
N LEU A 77 -24.66 -13.22 -16.94
CA LEU A 77 -23.63 -13.39 -17.97
C LEU A 77 -24.13 -14.11 -19.24
N GLU A 78 -25.25 -14.82 -19.14
CA GLU A 78 -25.90 -15.51 -20.27
C GLU A 78 -26.33 -14.57 -21.42
N HIS A 79 -26.55 -13.28 -21.14
CA HIS A 79 -27.04 -12.31 -22.13
C HIS A 79 -25.97 -11.79 -23.10
N PHE A 80 -24.68 -12.05 -22.82
CA PHE A 80 -23.55 -11.46 -23.54
C PHE A 80 -22.85 -12.46 -24.50
N GLU A 81 -23.51 -13.59 -24.81
CA GLU A 81 -23.02 -14.67 -25.68
C GLU A 81 -21.59 -15.17 -25.38
N LEU A 82 -21.15 -15.01 -24.12
CA LEU A 82 -19.76 -15.19 -23.71
C LEU A 82 -19.20 -16.58 -24.05
N THR A 83 -17.96 -16.57 -24.52
CA THR A 83 -17.09 -17.71 -24.75
C THR A 83 -16.09 -17.87 -23.61
N ALA A 84 -15.43 -19.03 -23.53
CA ALA A 84 -14.36 -19.26 -22.55
C ALA A 84 -13.06 -18.46 -22.80
N ARG A 85 -12.99 -17.70 -23.91
CA ARG A 85 -11.87 -16.80 -24.23
C ARG A 85 -12.10 -15.41 -23.65
N ASP A 86 -13.35 -15.08 -23.34
CA ASP A 86 -13.72 -13.73 -23.02
C ASP A 86 -13.38 -13.39 -21.57
N SER A 87 -13.02 -12.14 -21.35
CA SER A 87 -12.79 -11.59 -20.01
C SER A 87 -13.80 -10.49 -19.74
N VAL A 88 -14.39 -10.52 -18.55
CA VAL A 88 -15.27 -9.45 -18.08
C VAL A 88 -14.54 -8.70 -16.98
N THR A 89 -14.30 -7.43 -17.22
CA THR A 89 -13.72 -6.51 -16.24
C THR A 89 -14.83 -5.66 -15.65
N TYR A 90 -14.71 -5.26 -14.38
CA TYR A 90 -15.69 -4.38 -13.76
C TYR A 90 -15.06 -3.47 -12.71
N TYR A 91 -15.65 -2.29 -12.53
CA TYR A 91 -15.32 -1.36 -11.47
C TYR A 91 -16.60 -0.69 -10.95
N ALA A 92 -16.53 -0.16 -9.75
CA ALA A 92 -17.58 0.68 -9.18
C ALA A 92 -17.17 2.14 -9.24
N PHE A 93 -18.15 3.04 -9.32
CA PHE A 93 -17.93 4.48 -9.20
C PHE A 93 -18.94 5.12 -8.22
N ALA A 94 -18.53 6.22 -7.63
CA ALA A 94 -19.35 7.13 -6.85
C ALA A 94 -18.99 8.57 -7.23
N GLU A 95 -20.00 9.41 -7.44
CA GLU A 95 -19.85 10.86 -7.63
C GLU A 95 -20.31 11.55 -6.34
N ASP A 96 -19.49 12.47 -5.81
CA ASP A 96 -19.82 13.29 -4.63
C ASP A 96 -20.66 14.53 -5.01
N ASN A 97 -21.01 15.33 -4.00
CA ASN A 97 -21.64 16.65 -4.14
C ASN A 97 -20.68 17.77 -3.68
N PHE A 98 -19.39 17.67 -4.01
CA PHE A 98 -18.39 18.62 -3.52
C PHE A 98 -18.70 20.07 -3.98
N PRO A 99 -18.55 21.10 -3.12
CA PRO A 99 -18.89 22.49 -3.46
C PRO A 99 -18.13 23.12 -4.65
N GLY A 100 -17.06 22.47 -5.12
CA GLY A 100 -16.31 22.83 -6.33
C GLY A 100 -16.78 22.12 -7.62
N GLY A 101 -17.87 21.36 -7.57
CA GLY A 101 -18.34 20.46 -8.62
C GLY A 101 -18.12 18.99 -8.25
N ALA A 102 -19.03 18.13 -8.70
CA ALA A 102 -19.04 16.70 -8.41
C ALA A 102 -17.73 16.02 -8.84
N ARG A 103 -17.10 15.30 -7.91
CA ARG A 103 -15.88 14.51 -8.14
C ARG A 103 -16.25 13.05 -8.18
N ARG A 104 -15.65 12.31 -9.11
CA ARG A 104 -15.88 10.88 -9.29
C ARG A 104 -14.74 10.08 -8.70
N ALA A 105 -15.05 9.29 -7.67
CA ALA A 105 -14.19 8.24 -7.14
C ALA A 105 -14.53 6.91 -7.82
N GLU A 106 -13.52 6.10 -8.12
CA GLU A 106 -13.69 4.80 -8.78
C GLU A 106 -12.86 3.73 -8.06
N SER A 107 -13.38 2.50 -8.01
CA SER A 107 -12.65 1.37 -7.45
C SER A 107 -11.52 0.90 -8.38
N ASP A 108 -10.68 0.03 -7.83
CA ASP A 108 -9.85 -0.88 -8.63
C ASP A 108 -10.70 -1.69 -9.60
N LEU A 109 -10.10 -2.02 -10.74
CA LEU A 109 -10.63 -2.96 -11.73
C LEU A 109 -10.54 -4.39 -11.18
N ARG A 110 -11.68 -5.07 -11.22
CA ARG A 110 -11.86 -6.47 -10.85
C ARG A 110 -12.14 -7.30 -12.09
N PHE A 111 -11.83 -8.58 -12.03
CA PHE A 111 -11.83 -9.49 -13.18
C PHE A 111 -12.68 -10.72 -12.91
N ILE A 112 -13.45 -11.13 -13.91
CA ILE A 112 -14.25 -12.35 -13.94
C ILE A 112 -13.71 -13.22 -15.07
N ASP A 113 -13.24 -14.42 -14.72
CA ASP A 113 -12.68 -15.40 -15.65
C ASP A 113 -13.78 -16.36 -16.13
N ILE A 114 -14.11 -16.32 -17.43
CA ILE A 114 -15.14 -17.18 -18.01
C ILE A 114 -14.56 -18.58 -18.29
N ARG A 115 -14.99 -19.58 -17.53
CA ARG A 115 -14.55 -20.98 -17.69
C ARG A 115 -15.48 -21.76 -18.63
N PRO A 116 -14.95 -22.74 -19.40
CA PRO A 116 -15.77 -23.60 -20.23
C PRO A 116 -16.68 -24.51 -19.38
N PHE A 117 -17.96 -24.61 -19.78
CA PHE A 117 -19.02 -25.33 -19.05
C PHE A 117 -18.69 -26.81 -18.77
N ARG A 118 -18.01 -27.50 -19.69
CA ARG A 118 -17.63 -28.92 -19.55
C ARG A 118 -16.17 -29.07 -19.16
N ARG A 119 -15.89 -29.19 -17.86
CA ARG A 119 -14.61 -29.72 -17.37
C ARG A 119 -14.50 -31.21 -17.72
N GLN A 120 -13.70 -31.52 -18.74
CA GLN A 120 -13.31 -32.91 -19.02
C GLN A 120 -12.28 -33.36 -17.98
N TYR A 121 -12.78 -33.85 -16.84
CA TYR A 121 -11.94 -34.55 -15.87
C TYR A 121 -11.46 -35.87 -16.48
N LYS A 122 -10.27 -35.85 -17.11
CA LYS A 122 -9.55 -37.08 -17.42
C LYS A 122 -9.08 -37.67 -16.10
N LEU A 123 -9.66 -38.81 -15.69
CA LEU A 123 -9.05 -39.64 -14.66
C LEU A 123 -7.64 -39.97 -15.14
N ALA A 124 -6.62 -39.55 -14.38
CA ALA A 124 -5.28 -40.04 -14.59
C ALA A 124 -5.28 -41.55 -14.27
N ASP A 125 -4.80 -42.35 -15.20
CA ASP A 125 -4.68 -43.80 -15.01
C ASP A 125 -3.68 -44.03 -13.85
N PRO A 126 -4.05 -44.73 -12.75
CA PRO A 126 -3.26 -44.76 -11.51
C PRO A 126 -1.95 -45.57 -11.60
N ALA A 127 -1.45 -45.83 -12.81
CA ALA A 127 -0.28 -46.64 -13.10
C ALA A 127 1.08 -45.90 -12.93
N ASP A 128 1.08 -44.59 -12.69
CA ASP A 128 2.31 -43.79 -12.57
C ASP A 128 2.46 -43.15 -11.17
N PRO A 129 2.96 -43.91 -10.17
CA PRO A 129 3.07 -43.47 -8.77
C PRO A 129 4.23 -42.48 -8.58
N GLY A 130 4.01 -41.23 -8.99
CA GLY A 130 4.98 -40.14 -8.84
C GLY A 130 4.55 -38.80 -9.44
N MET A 131 3.53 -38.77 -10.31
CA MET A 131 3.03 -37.51 -10.90
C MET A 131 2.12 -36.74 -9.94
N PRO A 132 2.32 -35.42 -9.75
CA PRO A 132 1.40 -34.59 -8.97
C PRO A 132 0.02 -34.51 -9.64
N MET A 133 -1.01 -34.89 -8.90
CA MET A 133 -2.40 -34.97 -9.38
C MET A 133 -2.97 -33.58 -9.68
N GLY A 134 -3.46 -33.37 -10.91
CA GLY A 134 -4.46 -32.33 -11.21
C GLY A 134 -4.01 -30.86 -11.26
N GLY A 135 -2.71 -30.56 -11.33
CA GLY A 135 -2.23 -29.17 -11.45
C GLY A 135 -2.70 -28.45 -12.73
N LYS A 136 -2.94 -27.12 -12.64
CA LYS A 136 -3.18 -26.27 -13.82
C LYS A 136 -1.99 -26.38 -14.80
N PRO A 137 -2.20 -26.44 -16.13
CA PRO A 137 -1.15 -26.79 -17.09
C PRO A 137 -0.12 -25.68 -17.37
N LEU A 138 -0.43 -24.43 -17.00
CA LEU A 138 0.40 -23.24 -17.26
C LEU A 138 0.37 -22.28 -16.05
N PRO A 139 0.97 -22.63 -14.89
CA PRO A 139 0.95 -21.76 -13.71
C PRO A 139 1.68 -20.43 -13.93
N GLU A 140 2.72 -20.43 -14.77
CA GLU A 140 3.49 -19.25 -15.18
C GLU A 140 2.64 -18.24 -15.96
N LEU A 141 1.73 -18.70 -16.81
CA LEU A 141 0.84 -17.81 -17.57
C LEU A 141 -0.30 -17.25 -16.70
N ASP A 142 -0.79 -18.02 -15.72
CA ASP A 142 -1.71 -17.48 -14.70
C ASP A 142 -1.02 -16.40 -13.83
N GLU A 143 0.29 -16.54 -13.55
CA GLU A 143 1.11 -15.53 -12.86
C GLU A 143 1.32 -14.27 -13.73
N LEU A 144 1.64 -14.41 -15.03
CA LEU A 144 1.73 -13.27 -15.96
C LEU A 144 0.40 -12.51 -16.05
N ILE A 145 -0.73 -13.22 -16.17
CA ILE A 145 -2.07 -12.64 -16.13
C ILE A 145 -2.32 -11.90 -14.80
N ALA A 146 -1.87 -12.44 -13.67
CA ALA A 146 -2.02 -11.78 -12.37
C ALA A 146 -1.18 -10.50 -12.25
N ARG A 147 0.02 -10.46 -12.84
CA ARG A 147 0.90 -9.29 -12.88
C ARG A 147 0.35 -8.20 -13.80
N GLU A 148 -0.08 -8.55 -15.00
CA GLU A 148 -0.69 -7.60 -15.95
C GLU A 148 -1.95 -6.96 -15.35
N ARG A 149 -2.75 -7.72 -14.61
CA ARG A 149 -3.90 -7.21 -13.84
C ARG A 149 -3.52 -6.25 -12.71
N HIS A 150 -2.32 -6.36 -12.17
CA HIS A 150 -1.80 -5.44 -11.15
C HIS A 150 -1.28 -4.14 -11.78
N LEU A 151 -0.53 -4.27 -12.89
CA LEU A 151 -0.06 -3.16 -13.73
C LEU A 151 -1.22 -2.31 -14.22
N LEU A 152 -2.17 -2.92 -14.94
CA LEU A 152 -3.39 -2.26 -15.44
C LEU A 152 -4.17 -1.51 -14.35
N ASN A 153 -4.22 -2.04 -13.13
CA ASN A 153 -4.85 -1.35 -12.01
C ASN A 153 -4.11 -0.09 -11.59
N ARG A 154 -2.77 -0.17 -11.44
CA ARG A 154 -1.94 0.99 -11.08
C ARG A 154 -1.90 2.04 -12.19
N THR A 155 -1.71 1.63 -13.44
CA THR A 155 -1.71 2.54 -14.60
C THR A 155 -3.06 3.24 -14.77
N MET A 156 -4.18 2.54 -14.53
CA MET A 156 -5.52 3.16 -14.51
C MET A 156 -5.69 4.16 -13.34
N GLN A 157 -5.18 3.86 -12.14
CA GLN A 157 -5.17 4.84 -11.04
C GLN A 157 -4.33 6.08 -11.39
N LEU A 158 -3.16 5.88 -11.99
CA LEU A 158 -2.27 6.95 -12.47
C LEU A 158 -2.93 7.81 -13.55
N ALA A 159 -3.58 7.19 -14.55
CA ALA A 159 -4.33 7.90 -15.60
C ALA A 159 -5.45 8.78 -15.00
N ARG A 160 -6.19 8.26 -14.01
CA ARG A 160 -7.21 9.02 -13.26
C ARG A 160 -6.61 10.23 -12.53
N ARG A 161 -5.47 10.05 -11.83
CA ARG A 161 -4.74 11.16 -11.15
C ARG A 161 -4.24 12.20 -12.13
N ALA A 162 -3.62 11.77 -13.23
CA ALA A 162 -3.12 12.64 -14.28
C ALA A 162 -4.23 13.53 -14.87
N LYS A 163 -5.38 12.92 -15.19
CA LYS A 163 -6.57 13.63 -15.68
C LYS A 163 -7.17 14.59 -14.66
N ALA A 164 -7.15 14.24 -13.38
CA ALA A 164 -7.57 15.14 -12.30
C ALA A 164 -6.60 16.34 -12.13
N ALA A 165 -5.29 16.11 -12.27
CA ALA A 165 -4.29 17.16 -12.25
C ALA A 165 -4.40 18.09 -13.47
N GLU A 166 -4.59 17.54 -14.67
CA GLU A 166 -4.85 18.31 -15.90
C GLU A 166 -6.11 19.18 -15.76
N ALA A 167 -7.21 18.60 -15.26
CA ALA A 167 -8.45 19.34 -15.01
C ALA A 167 -8.31 20.45 -13.95
N ALA A 168 -7.38 20.29 -12.99
CA ALA A 168 -7.02 21.31 -12.01
C ALA A 168 -6.00 22.34 -12.54
N GLY A 169 -5.44 22.14 -13.74
CA GLY A 169 -4.38 22.99 -14.31
C GLY A 169 -3.02 22.83 -13.61
N SER A 170 -2.81 21.73 -12.89
CA SER A 170 -1.56 21.40 -12.18
C SER A 170 -0.80 20.27 -12.89
N ALA A 171 0.53 20.25 -12.76
CA ALA A 171 1.33 19.09 -13.15
C ALA A 171 1.04 17.89 -12.22
N LEU A 172 1.47 16.68 -12.62
CA LEU A 172 1.51 15.54 -11.69
C LEU A 172 2.36 15.88 -10.46
N PRO A 173 1.99 15.39 -9.26
CA PRO A 173 2.87 15.38 -8.09
C PRO A 173 4.22 14.72 -8.42
N PRO A 174 5.35 15.21 -7.88
CA PRO A 174 6.66 14.56 -8.07
C PRO A 174 6.68 13.10 -7.63
N ASP A 175 5.92 12.76 -6.58
CA ASP A 175 5.84 11.39 -6.06
C ASP A 175 5.20 10.41 -7.06
N ASP A 176 4.28 10.88 -7.92
CA ASP A 176 3.68 10.05 -8.98
C ASP A 176 4.68 9.77 -10.12
N LEU A 177 5.76 10.55 -10.29
CA LEU A 177 6.78 10.28 -11.32
C LEU A 177 7.57 9.00 -11.00
N GLY A 178 8.00 8.80 -9.75
CA GLY A 178 8.65 7.55 -9.35
C GLY A 178 7.72 6.32 -9.48
N VAL A 179 6.40 6.53 -9.43
CA VAL A 179 5.41 5.48 -9.75
C VAL A 179 5.39 5.18 -11.26
N VAL A 180 5.52 6.18 -12.13
CA VAL A 180 5.64 5.99 -13.59
C VAL A 180 6.85 5.12 -13.92
N ASP A 181 8.02 5.45 -13.39
CA ASP A 181 9.27 4.72 -13.66
C ASP A 181 9.18 3.26 -13.18
N SER A 182 8.64 3.05 -11.97
CA SER A 182 8.38 1.72 -11.42
C SER A 182 7.40 0.90 -12.26
N LEU A 183 6.38 1.53 -12.86
CA LEU A 183 5.45 0.86 -13.78
C LEU A 183 6.10 0.52 -15.12
N ILE A 184 6.92 1.42 -15.68
CA ILE A 184 7.68 1.18 -16.90
C ILE A 184 8.58 -0.04 -16.73
N GLU A 185 9.40 -0.09 -15.68
CA GLU A 185 10.25 -1.24 -15.39
C GLU A 185 9.45 -2.54 -15.23
N PHE A 186 8.35 -2.49 -14.48
CA PHE A 186 7.59 -3.70 -14.18
C PHE A 186 6.84 -4.22 -15.42
N GLN A 187 6.33 -3.34 -16.27
CA GLN A 187 5.74 -3.69 -17.58
C GLN A 187 6.81 -4.29 -18.53
N GLN A 188 8.00 -3.70 -18.60
CA GLN A 188 9.13 -4.25 -19.38
C GLN A 188 9.52 -5.66 -18.90
N LYS A 189 9.59 -5.87 -17.58
CA LYS A 189 9.88 -7.19 -16.97
C LYS A 189 8.80 -8.22 -17.33
N VAL A 190 7.51 -7.85 -17.30
CA VAL A 190 6.40 -8.74 -17.72
C VAL A 190 6.41 -9.02 -19.22
N ALA A 191 6.75 -8.04 -20.06
CA ALA A 191 6.94 -8.24 -21.51
C ALA A 191 8.04 -9.26 -21.81
N THR A 192 9.22 -9.10 -21.19
CA THR A 192 10.37 -10.01 -21.36
C THR A 192 10.04 -11.44 -20.94
N LEU A 193 9.35 -11.62 -19.80
CA LEU A 193 8.89 -12.94 -19.35
C LEU A 193 7.85 -13.57 -20.30
N THR A 194 7.02 -12.73 -20.93
CA THR A 194 6.04 -13.16 -21.94
C THR A 194 6.73 -13.60 -23.23
N HIS A 195 7.80 -12.89 -23.65
CA HIS A 195 8.68 -13.25 -24.77
C HIS A 195 9.37 -14.61 -24.55
N ASP A 196 10.07 -14.77 -23.42
CA ASP A 196 10.74 -16.00 -23.00
C ASP A 196 9.81 -17.22 -23.09
N LEU A 197 8.56 -17.06 -22.63
CA LEU A 197 7.55 -18.10 -22.67
C LEU A 197 7.06 -18.36 -24.11
N ALA A 198 6.87 -17.31 -24.91
CA ALA A 198 6.46 -17.42 -26.31
C ALA A 198 7.50 -18.16 -27.17
N GLU A 199 8.78 -17.79 -27.06
CA GLU A 199 9.88 -18.43 -27.76
C GLU A 199 10.02 -19.90 -27.35
N ALA A 200 10.01 -20.21 -26.04
CA ALA A 200 10.08 -21.58 -25.56
C ALA A 200 8.91 -22.44 -26.06
N LEU A 201 7.70 -21.89 -26.21
CA LEU A 201 6.57 -22.61 -26.80
C LEU A 201 6.72 -22.79 -28.32
N GLN A 202 7.32 -21.81 -29.01
CA GLN A 202 7.63 -21.87 -30.45
C GLN A 202 8.69 -22.92 -30.78
N GLU A 203 9.79 -23.01 -30.03
CA GLU A 203 10.82 -24.07 -30.15
C GLU A 203 10.20 -25.48 -30.10
N ARG A 204 9.17 -25.63 -29.24
CA ARG A 204 8.44 -26.89 -29.00
C ARG A 204 7.27 -27.08 -30.00
N ASN A 205 7.14 -26.18 -30.96
CA ASN A 205 6.16 -26.14 -32.05
C ASN A 205 4.71 -26.21 -31.52
N ILE A 206 4.40 -25.45 -30.46
CA ILE A 206 3.09 -25.44 -29.80
C ILE A 206 2.27 -24.30 -30.37
N ALA A 207 1.24 -24.65 -31.16
CA ALA A 207 0.34 -23.66 -31.76
C ALA A 207 -0.38 -22.81 -30.70
N GLY A 208 -0.53 -21.51 -30.99
CA GLY A 208 -1.12 -20.52 -30.09
C GLY A 208 -0.11 -19.66 -29.33
N ASN A 209 1.20 -19.84 -29.58
CA ASN A 209 2.28 -18.97 -29.10
C ASN A 209 2.19 -17.55 -29.71
N ASP A 210 1.62 -17.40 -30.91
CA ASP A 210 1.48 -16.11 -31.60
C ASP A 210 0.69 -15.07 -30.76
N LEU A 211 -0.24 -15.53 -29.91
CA LEU A 211 -0.98 -14.68 -28.98
C LEU A 211 -0.09 -14.11 -27.85
N LEU A 212 0.98 -14.80 -27.46
CA LEU A 212 1.91 -14.28 -26.46
C LEU A 212 2.82 -13.19 -27.05
N PHE A 213 3.24 -13.32 -28.30
CA PHE A 213 3.95 -12.24 -29.00
C PHE A 213 3.05 -11.00 -29.20
N GLN A 214 1.76 -11.19 -29.48
CA GLN A 214 0.79 -10.08 -29.52
C GLN A 214 0.58 -9.41 -28.15
N ALA A 215 0.63 -10.19 -27.06
CA ALA A 215 0.62 -9.64 -25.71
C ALA A 215 1.89 -8.83 -25.42
N GLU A 216 3.07 -9.36 -25.74
CA GLU A 216 4.36 -8.67 -25.61
C GLU A 216 4.40 -7.35 -26.40
N ASP A 217 4.04 -7.37 -27.69
CA ASP A 217 3.97 -6.18 -28.55
C ASP A 217 3.08 -5.09 -27.90
N SER A 218 1.96 -5.49 -27.30
CA SER A 218 1.04 -4.60 -26.60
C SER A 218 1.62 -4.06 -25.29
N MET A 219 2.34 -4.89 -24.52
CA MET A 219 3.04 -4.47 -23.29
C MET A 219 4.16 -3.46 -23.59
N LEU A 220 4.95 -3.69 -24.65
CA LEU A 220 6.00 -2.76 -25.08
C LEU A 220 5.40 -1.44 -25.60
N ALA A 221 4.27 -1.50 -26.31
CA ALA A 221 3.56 -0.31 -26.72
C ALA A 221 2.98 0.48 -25.53
N ALA A 222 2.59 -0.20 -24.43
CA ALA A 222 2.21 0.44 -23.17
C ALA A 222 3.40 1.14 -22.49
N VAL A 223 4.59 0.51 -22.48
CA VAL A 223 5.85 1.13 -22.01
C VAL A 223 6.16 2.43 -22.76
N ASP A 224 6.06 2.43 -24.09
CA ASP A 224 6.24 3.64 -24.90
C ASP A 224 5.22 4.73 -24.55
N SER A 225 3.95 4.35 -24.30
CA SER A 225 2.90 5.29 -23.88
C SER A 225 3.10 5.84 -22.48
N LEU A 226 3.52 5.02 -21.50
CA LEU A 226 3.87 5.46 -20.14
C LEU A 226 5.02 6.47 -20.18
N THR A 227 6.08 6.15 -20.91
CA THR A 227 7.26 7.02 -21.12
C THR A 227 6.86 8.34 -21.79
N ALA A 228 5.89 8.31 -22.70
CA ALA A 228 5.35 9.50 -23.36
C ALA A 228 4.29 10.27 -22.54
N GLY A 229 4.00 9.89 -21.29
CA GLY A 229 2.97 10.49 -20.44
C GLY A 229 1.53 10.26 -20.91
N LYS A 230 1.30 9.30 -21.81
CA LYS A 230 0.00 8.99 -22.43
C LYS A 230 -0.72 7.88 -21.67
N TYR A 231 -1.01 8.11 -20.39
CA TYR A 231 -1.53 7.09 -19.48
C TYR A 231 -2.82 6.42 -19.97
N ASP A 232 -3.77 7.19 -20.53
CA ASP A 232 -5.00 6.64 -21.13
C ASP A 232 -4.72 5.66 -22.29
N THR A 233 -3.63 5.87 -23.05
CA THR A 233 -3.23 4.97 -24.15
C THR A 233 -2.56 3.71 -23.60
N ALA A 234 -1.71 3.85 -22.56
CA ALA A 234 -1.10 2.72 -21.87
C ALA A 234 -2.16 1.78 -21.28
N VAL A 235 -3.20 2.31 -20.61
CA VAL A 235 -4.34 1.52 -20.10
C VAL A 235 -5.00 0.67 -21.19
N LEU A 236 -5.18 1.20 -22.40
CA LEU A 236 -5.77 0.43 -23.51
C LEU A 236 -4.84 -0.69 -23.98
N GLN A 237 -3.54 -0.40 -24.08
CA GLN A 237 -2.52 -1.37 -24.53
C GLN A 237 -2.31 -2.50 -23.50
N GLU A 238 -2.35 -2.21 -22.19
CA GLU A 238 -2.33 -3.21 -21.11
C GLU A 238 -3.61 -4.07 -21.11
N LYS A 239 -4.79 -3.50 -21.42
CA LYS A 239 -6.02 -4.28 -21.59
C LYS A 239 -5.94 -5.24 -22.77
N ASP A 240 -5.37 -4.80 -23.90
CA ASP A 240 -5.19 -5.62 -25.09
C ASP A 240 -4.16 -6.74 -24.83
N ALA A 241 -3.05 -6.42 -24.14
CA ALA A 241 -2.08 -7.40 -23.65
C ALA A 241 -2.75 -8.47 -22.77
N LEU A 242 -3.55 -8.04 -21.78
CA LEU A 242 -4.29 -8.94 -20.89
C LEU A 242 -5.29 -9.82 -21.64
N HIS A 243 -5.99 -9.28 -22.66
CA HIS A 243 -6.89 -10.05 -23.52
C HIS A 243 -6.13 -11.17 -24.25
N TYR A 244 -5.00 -10.83 -24.89
CA TYR A 244 -4.15 -11.80 -25.59
C TYR A 244 -3.58 -12.88 -24.66
N LEU A 245 -3.14 -12.53 -23.43
CA LEU A 245 -2.73 -13.52 -22.43
C LEU A 245 -3.85 -14.51 -22.06
N ILE A 246 -5.09 -14.01 -21.89
CA ILE A 246 -6.25 -14.83 -21.51
C ILE A 246 -6.71 -15.75 -22.66
N GLU A 247 -6.72 -15.27 -23.91
CA GLU A 247 -6.99 -16.13 -25.07
C GLU A 247 -5.85 -17.15 -25.26
N GLY A 248 -4.60 -16.70 -25.12
CA GLY A 248 -3.40 -17.52 -25.16
C GLY A 248 -3.47 -18.68 -24.18
N ARG A 249 -3.84 -18.42 -22.91
CA ARG A 249 -3.99 -19.45 -21.87
C ARG A 249 -4.93 -20.58 -22.27
N ASN A 250 -6.08 -20.24 -22.84
CA ASN A 250 -7.07 -21.22 -23.29
C ASN A 250 -6.56 -22.04 -24.49
N THR A 251 -5.99 -21.36 -25.48
CA THR A 251 -5.49 -21.98 -26.71
C THR A 251 -4.28 -22.90 -26.43
N LEU A 252 -3.31 -22.42 -25.65
CA LEU A 252 -2.13 -23.17 -25.23
C LEU A 252 -2.48 -24.35 -24.33
N THR A 253 -3.45 -24.21 -23.42
CA THR A 253 -3.96 -25.34 -22.62
C THR A 253 -4.44 -26.50 -23.50
N ILE A 254 -5.21 -26.20 -24.55
CA ILE A 254 -5.69 -27.21 -25.51
C ILE A 254 -4.54 -27.76 -26.36
N ALA A 255 -3.62 -26.92 -26.81
CA ALA A 255 -2.48 -27.31 -27.63
C ALA A 255 -1.54 -28.25 -26.86
N ILE A 256 -1.16 -27.89 -25.64
CA ILE A 256 -0.28 -28.69 -24.75
C ILE A 256 -0.94 -30.03 -24.41
N ALA A 257 -2.25 -30.04 -24.12
CA ALA A 257 -3.00 -31.26 -23.84
C ALA A 257 -3.05 -32.26 -25.04
N ARG A 258 -2.74 -31.81 -26.26
CA ARG A 258 -2.59 -32.63 -27.47
C ARG A 258 -1.14 -33.07 -27.76
N LYS A 259 -0.14 -32.50 -27.09
CA LYS A 259 1.28 -32.87 -27.25
C LYS A 259 1.64 -34.14 -26.49
N SER A 260 2.81 -34.70 -26.80
CA SER A 260 3.33 -35.90 -26.13
C SER A 260 3.60 -35.64 -24.64
N GLN A 261 3.50 -36.69 -23.81
CA GLN A 261 3.83 -36.62 -22.37
C GLN A 261 5.26 -36.10 -22.12
N ARG A 262 6.21 -36.45 -22.99
CA ARG A 262 7.59 -35.94 -22.94
C ARG A 262 7.63 -34.42 -23.10
N THR A 263 6.97 -33.90 -24.14
CA THR A 263 6.88 -32.44 -24.39
C THR A 263 6.19 -31.73 -23.23
N GLN A 264 5.13 -32.32 -22.66
CA GLN A 264 4.47 -31.78 -21.47
C GLN A 264 5.40 -31.74 -20.24
N ALA A 265 6.24 -32.76 -20.04
CA ALA A 265 7.22 -32.78 -18.96
C ALA A 265 8.35 -31.75 -19.16
N GLU A 266 8.81 -31.56 -20.41
CA GLU A 266 9.80 -30.54 -20.78
C GLU A 266 9.27 -29.11 -20.55
N ILE A 267 8.01 -28.82 -20.91
CA ILE A 267 7.34 -27.54 -20.58
C ILE A 267 7.26 -27.33 -19.07
N ARG A 268 6.80 -28.34 -18.31
CA ARG A 268 6.75 -28.24 -16.83
C ARG A 268 8.13 -28.09 -16.18
N ALA A 269 9.20 -28.55 -16.83
CA ALA A 269 10.57 -28.36 -16.35
C ALA A 269 11.06 -26.93 -16.61
N PHE A 270 10.82 -26.39 -17.80
CA PHE A 270 11.07 -24.98 -18.14
C PHE A 270 10.29 -24.05 -17.20
N GLN A 271 8.98 -24.27 -17.02
CA GLN A 271 8.15 -23.53 -16.06
C GLN A 271 8.70 -23.54 -14.64
N ARG A 272 9.27 -24.66 -14.16
CA ARG A 272 9.88 -24.70 -12.82
C ARG A 272 11.16 -23.87 -12.73
N MET A 273 11.90 -23.72 -13.84
CA MET A 273 13.08 -22.86 -13.93
C MET A 273 12.67 -21.38 -14.02
N GLN A 274 11.69 -21.04 -14.86
CA GLN A 274 11.15 -19.67 -14.93
C GLN A 274 10.46 -19.28 -13.62
N MET A 275 9.64 -20.13 -13.02
CA MET A 275 9.10 -19.91 -11.66
C MET A 275 10.18 -19.87 -10.56
N GLN A 276 11.43 -20.26 -10.84
CA GLN A 276 12.57 -20.03 -9.96
C GLN A 276 13.28 -18.70 -10.25
N LYS A 277 13.38 -18.25 -11.50
CA LYS A 277 13.80 -16.88 -11.85
C LYS A 277 12.82 -15.82 -11.32
N LEU A 278 11.51 -16.09 -11.43
CA LEU A 278 10.40 -15.31 -10.89
C LEU A 278 10.37 -15.29 -9.34
N ARG A 279 11.06 -16.24 -8.70
CA ARG A 279 11.29 -16.27 -7.25
C ARG A 279 12.64 -15.62 -6.96
N LYS A 280 12.60 -14.33 -6.63
CA LYS A 280 13.74 -13.53 -6.20
C LYS A 280 14.60 -14.25 -5.13
N PRO A 281 15.92 -13.95 -5.05
CA PRO A 281 16.86 -14.63 -4.16
C PRO A 281 16.44 -14.55 -2.68
N LYS A 282 16.20 -15.74 -2.12
CA LYS A 282 15.32 -15.97 -0.97
C LYS A 282 15.97 -15.78 0.42
N ASN A 283 16.79 -14.74 0.60
CA ASN A 283 17.44 -14.45 1.88
C ASN A 283 17.56 -12.95 2.19
N GLU A 284 17.35 -12.07 1.21
CA GLU A 284 17.77 -10.66 1.26
C GLU A 284 16.55 -9.74 1.11
N ASP A 285 15.79 -9.89 0.01
CA ASP A 285 14.41 -9.38 -0.12
C ASP A 285 13.51 -9.81 1.05
N ASP A 286 13.73 -11.01 1.63
CA ASP A 286 12.98 -11.52 2.78
C ASP A 286 12.96 -10.50 3.95
N ALA A 287 14.01 -9.69 4.13
CA ALA A 287 14.11 -8.75 5.23
C ALA A 287 13.48 -7.38 4.95
N GLU A 288 13.60 -6.88 3.72
CA GLU A 288 12.89 -5.66 3.28
C GLU A 288 11.38 -5.91 3.15
N GLU A 289 10.98 -7.08 2.66
CA GLU A 289 9.59 -7.53 2.64
C GLU A 289 9.04 -7.63 4.07
N VAL A 290 9.79 -8.21 5.01
CA VAL A 290 9.39 -8.26 6.43
C VAL A 290 9.31 -6.86 7.03
N ALA A 291 10.27 -5.96 6.79
CA ALA A 291 10.19 -4.57 7.26
C ALA A 291 8.96 -3.85 6.70
N SER A 292 8.63 -4.07 5.42
CA SER A 292 7.46 -3.48 4.76
C SER A 292 6.14 -4.02 5.31
N ARG A 293 6.01 -5.35 5.47
CA ARG A 293 4.83 -5.98 6.11
C ARG A 293 4.67 -5.57 7.57
N LEU A 294 5.77 -5.36 8.30
CA LEU A 294 5.72 -4.84 9.68
C LEU A 294 5.17 -3.41 9.74
N ARG A 295 5.47 -2.54 8.75
CA ARG A 295 4.83 -1.23 8.63
C ARG A 295 3.33 -1.38 8.34
N GLU A 296 2.97 -2.26 7.42
CA GLU A 296 1.55 -2.53 7.10
C GLU A 296 0.77 -3.01 8.33
N LEU A 297 1.28 -3.99 9.09
CA LEU A 297 0.65 -4.42 10.35
C LEU A 297 0.57 -3.28 11.37
N ALA A 298 1.56 -2.39 11.44
CA ALA A 298 1.51 -1.26 12.35
C ALA A 298 0.37 -0.28 12.02
N ASP A 299 0.15 -0.02 10.74
CA ASP A 299 -0.90 0.88 10.26
C ASP A 299 -2.30 0.22 10.39
N GLN A 300 -2.38 -1.11 10.21
CA GLN A 300 -3.59 -1.89 10.50
C GLN A 300 -3.96 -1.90 11.99
N GLU A 301 -2.98 -2.08 12.89
CA GLU A 301 -3.17 -1.97 14.35
C GLU A 301 -3.57 -0.53 14.78
N GLU A 302 -2.98 0.49 14.17
CA GLU A 302 -3.36 1.89 14.42
C GLU A 302 -4.81 2.17 14.03
N PHE A 303 -5.25 1.65 12.87
CA PHE A 303 -6.66 1.73 12.46
C PHE A 303 -7.61 1.08 13.49
N VAL A 304 -7.24 -0.06 14.07
CA VAL A 304 -8.05 -0.71 15.11
C VAL A 304 -8.04 0.13 16.41
N TYR A 305 -6.88 0.62 16.83
CA TYR A 305 -6.76 1.52 17.99
C TYR A 305 -7.65 2.75 17.89
N GLU A 306 -7.61 3.46 16.76
CA GLU A 306 -8.41 4.66 16.51
C GLU A 306 -9.91 4.34 16.47
N SER A 307 -10.29 3.21 15.87
CA SER A 307 -11.67 2.74 15.80
C SER A 307 -12.24 2.39 17.18
N LEU A 308 -11.42 1.82 18.08
CA LEU A 308 -11.84 1.42 19.43
C LEU A 308 -11.84 2.57 20.43
N THR A 309 -10.91 3.52 20.30
CA THR A 309 -10.83 4.71 21.16
C THR A 309 -11.79 5.82 20.76
N GLY A 310 -12.27 5.82 19.51
CA GLY A 310 -13.12 6.88 18.96
C GLY A 310 -12.37 8.18 18.68
N LEU A 311 -11.03 8.20 18.78
CA LEU A 311 -10.19 9.40 18.63
C LEU A 311 -10.32 10.06 17.25
N LYS A 312 -10.77 9.34 16.22
CA LYS A 312 -11.04 9.86 14.86
C LYS A 312 -12.49 10.26 14.58
N LEU A 313 -13.41 10.19 15.55
CA LEU A 313 -14.84 10.44 15.31
C LEU A 313 -15.37 11.81 15.79
N ASP A 314 -14.69 12.45 16.75
CA ASP A 314 -15.18 13.66 17.43
C ASP A 314 -14.24 14.89 17.30
N GLU A 315 -13.45 15.02 16.23
CA GLU A 315 -12.92 16.34 15.82
C GLU A 315 -14.07 17.20 15.24
N GLU A 316 -14.95 17.66 16.12
CA GLU A 316 -16.03 18.59 15.82
C GLU A 316 -15.46 19.93 15.34
N MET A 317 -15.62 20.24 14.05
CA MET A 317 -15.53 21.62 13.59
C MET A 317 -16.62 22.47 14.27
N PRO A 318 -16.32 23.72 14.69
CA PRO A 318 -17.17 24.43 15.63
C PRO A 318 -18.46 24.98 15.01
N GLY A 319 -19.57 24.30 15.31
CA GLY A 319 -20.83 24.96 15.66
C GLY A 319 -21.99 24.85 14.68
N SER A 320 -23.13 24.37 15.19
CA SER A 320 -24.44 25.01 15.02
C SER A 320 -25.44 24.37 15.99
N GLY A 321 -26.26 25.16 16.68
CA GLY A 321 -27.19 24.64 17.68
C GLY A 321 -28.59 25.22 17.56
N GLY A 322 -29.58 24.45 18.02
CA GLY A 322 -30.84 25.02 18.56
C GLY A 322 -32.09 24.98 17.68
N GLY A 323 -32.89 23.92 17.84
CA GLY A 323 -34.22 24.05 18.47
C GLY A 323 -35.43 24.60 17.68
N GLY A 324 -36.29 23.68 17.22
CA GLY A 324 -37.72 23.64 17.63
C GLY A 324 -38.81 24.22 16.71
N GLY A 325 -39.97 23.54 16.67
CA GLY A 325 -41.28 24.24 16.55
C GLY A 325 -42.28 23.85 15.42
N SER A 326 -42.96 22.71 15.56
CA SER A 326 -44.40 22.48 15.23
C SER A 326 -45.06 22.99 13.90
N GLY A 327 -45.71 22.08 13.15
CA GLY A 327 -46.79 22.45 12.20
C GLY A 327 -47.30 21.34 11.26
N LYS A 328 -48.51 20.78 11.50
CA LYS A 328 -49.35 20.04 10.51
C LYS A 328 -50.24 21.07 9.78
N PRO A 329 -50.75 20.88 8.52
CA PRO A 329 -51.53 19.67 8.15
C PRO A 329 -51.69 19.24 6.64
N LYS A 330 -52.29 18.05 6.45
CA LYS A 330 -53.23 17.61 5.37
C LYS A 330 -52.76 17.28 3.93
N LYS A 331 -52.62 15.97 3.69
CA LYS A 331 -53.36 15.10 2.73
C LYS A 331 -54.10 15.75 1.55
N ASN A 332 -53.87 15.25 0.34
CA ASN A 332 -54.90 14.52 -0.42
C ASN A 332 -54.30 13.54 -1.44
N SER A 333 -55.12 12.58 -1.88
CA SER A 333 -54.75 11.35 -2.60
C SER A 333 -55.49 11.21 -3.92
N GLU A 334 -54.94 10.47 -4.90
CA GLU A 334 -55.74 9.62 -5.79
C GLU A 334 -54.93 8.51 -6.49
N LYS A 335 -55.62 7.44 -6.92
CA LYS A 335 -55.08 6.20 -7.53
C LYS A 335 -55.80 5.92 -8.88
N PRO A 336 -55.31 5.00 -9.74
CA PRO A 336 -55.67 4.92 -11.17
C PRO A 336 -56.67 3.79 -11.50
N PRO A 337 -56.96 3.55 -12.80
CA PRO A 337 -57.63 2.34 -13.28
C PRO A 337 -56.81 1.45 -14.24
N GLU A 338 -57.17 0.17 -14.30
CA GLU A 338 -56.72 -0.88 -15.25
C GLU A 338 -57.77 -1.17 -16.35
N SER A 339 -57.35 -1.78 -17.47
CA SER A 339 -58.02 -2.88 -18.25
C SER A 339 -57.21 -3.10 -19.56
N ALA A 340 -56.79 -4.29 -20.02
CA ALA A 340 -57.40 -5.62 -20.25
C ALA A 340 -57.97 -5.82 -21.69
N ASP A 341 -57.41 -6.77 -22.47
CA ASP A 341 -58.13 -7.83 -23.26
C ASP A 341 -57.25 -8.61 -24.29
N ASP A 342 -57.70 -9.82 -24.68
CA ASP A 342 -57.08 -10.88 -25.52
C ASP A 342 -58.14 -11.45 -26.51
N PRO A 343 -57.83 -11.90 -27.76
CA PRO A 343 -58.06 -13.34 -28.11
C PRO A 343 -57.33 -14.01 -29.32
N LYS A 344 -56.74 -15.21 -29.09
CA LYS A 344 -56.90 -16.56 -29.75
C LYS A 344 -56.87 -16.90 -31.30
N GLN A 345 -56.03 -17.94 -31.60
CA GLN A 345 -56.16 -19.13 -32.55
C GLN A 345 -55.97 -18.94 -34.10
N VAL A 346 -55.58 -19.91 -34.98
CA VAL A 346 -55.87 -21.39 -35.16
C VAL A 346 -54.82 -22.19 -36.03
N ALA A 347 -54.55 -23.50 -35.75
CA ALA A 347 -54.08 -24.64 -36.63
C ALA A 347 -52.69 -24.68 -37.37
N LYS A 348 -52.14 -25.81 -37.92
CA LYS A 348 -52.02 -27.29 -37.60
C LYS A 348 -51.35 -28.06 -38.80
N ALA A 349 -50.39 -29.01 -38.63
CA ALA A 349 -50.17 -30.25 -39.47
C ALA A 349 -48.81 -31.00 -39.26
N ASP A 350 -48.80 -32.34 -39.38
CA ASP A 350 -47.66 -33.30 -39.47
C ASP A 350 -47.61 -33.97 -40.89
N PRO A 351 -46.52 -34.66 -41.36
CA PRO A 351 -46.33 -36.12 -41.11
C PRO A 351 -44.88 -36.75 -41.20
N LYS A 352 -44.68 -37.90 -40.49
CA LYS A 352 -44.08 -39.26 -40.85
C LYS A 352 -43.13 -39.47 -42.08
N GLU A 353 -42.25 -40.49 -42.24
CA GLU A 353 -41.87 -41.75 -41.52
C GLU A 353 -40.50 -42.38 -42.01
N ASP A 354 -40.10 -43.56 -41.46
CA ASP A 354 -39.14 -44.61 -41.93
C ASP A 354 -37.59 -44.44 -41.85
N ALA A 355 -36.70 -45.48 -41.74
CA ALA A 355 -36.73 -46.82 -41.09
C ALA A 355 -35.34 -47.57 -41.17
N ASN A 356 -34.81 -48.09 -40.03
CA ASN A 356 -34.08 -49.38 -39.70
C ASN A 356 -33.21 -50.21 -40.73
N PRO A 357 -32.55 -51.38 -40.40
CA PRO A 357 -32.07 -52.01 -39.12
C PRO A 357 -30.67 -52.75 -39.18
N SER A 358 -30.38 -53.56 -38.12
CA SER A 358 -29.51 -54.79 -38.01
C SER A 358 -28.12 -54.66 -37.32
N GLU A 359 -27.58 -55.62 -36.54
CA GLU A 359 -28.09 -56.91 -36.00
C GLU A 359 -27.29 -57.38 -34.74
N THR A 360 -27.92 -58.29 -33.99
CA THR A 360 -27.62 -59.24 -32.86
C THR A 360 -26.17 -59.75 -32.59
N ASP A 361 -25.79 -60.60 -31.60
CA ASP A 361 -26.38 -61.56 -30.60
C ASP A 361 -25.48 -61.58 -29.30
N ASP A 362 -25.52 -62.56 -28.37
CA ASP A 362 -26.48 -62.78 -27.25
C ASP A 362 -25.81 -63.62 -26.10
N ALA A 363 -26.43 -63.71 -24.90
CA ALA A 363 -26.16 -64.63 -23.76
C ALA A 363 -24.79 -64.46 -23.01
N GLU A 364 -24.50 -64.97 -21.78
CA GLU A 364 -25.15 -65.89 -20.82
C GLU A 364 -24.98 -65.42 -19.34
N LYS A 365 -25.67 -66.10 -18.40
CA LYS A 365 -25.52 -66.03 -16.93
C LYS A 365 -24.82 -67.32 -16.44
N PRO A 366 -24.12 -67.38 -15.27
CA PRO A 366 -24.84 -67.75 -14.04
C PRO A 366 -24.25 -67.21 -12.70
N ALA A 367 -24.94 -67.58 -11.62
CA ALA A 367 -24.79 -67.10 -10.23
C ALA A 367 -23.63 -67.69 -9.40
N ALA A 368 -23.30 -67.02 -8.27
CA ALA A 368 -23.16 -67.67 -6.95
C ALA A 368 -23.21 -66.68 -5.75
N SER A 369 -23.56 -67.24 -4.58
CA SER A 369 -23.55 -66.72 -3.19
C SER A 369 -22.41 -65.77 -2.75
N GLY A 370 -22.53 -64.93 -1.71
CA GLY A 370 -23.62 -64.73 -0.73
C GLY A 370 -23.11 -64.13 0.61
N GLN A 371 -23.92 -64.30 1.69
CA GLN A 371 -23.61 -64.09 3.13
C GLN A 371 -24.11 -62.79 3.83
N LYS A 372 -24.82 -63.04 4.94
CA LYS A 372 -25.60 -62.15 5.82
C LYS A 372 -24.76 -61.37 6.86
N GLY A 373 -25.34 -60.28 7.38
CA GLY A 373 -25.16 -59.76 8.74
C GLY A 373 -26.03 -58.51 9.00
N THR A 374 -27.28 -58.59 9.48
CA THR A 374 -27.75 -58.65 10.89
C THR A 374 -27.65 -57.35 11.72
N GLY A 375 -28.82 -56.69 11.92
CA GLY A 375 -29.26 -56.03 13.18
C GLY A 375 -28.68 -54.64 13.49
N SER A 376 -29.34 -53.70 14.17
CA SER A 376 -30.64 -53.62 14.92
C SER A 376 -31.20 -52.19 14.76
N ASN A 377 -32.50 -51.90 14.56
CA ASN A 377 -33.70 -51.99 15.44
C ASN A 377 -33.85 -50.87 16.50
N GLY A 378 -35.04 -50.24 16.53
CA GLY A 378 -35.46 -49.12 17.40
C GLY A 378 -35.78 -47.85 16.56
N LYS A 379 -37.01 -47.33 16.39
CA LYS A 379 -38.29 -47.42 17.15
C LYS A 379 -38.15 -46.96 18.61
N ASN A 380 -38.84 -45.94 19.12
CA ASN A 380 -40.29 -45.68 19.00
C ASN A 380 -40.70 -44.32 19.63
N GLY A 381 -41.95 -43.87 19.37
CA GLY A 381 -42.67 -42.81 20.12
C GLY A 381 -42.50 -41.38 19.55
N LYS A 382 -43.53 -40.65 19.08
CA LYS A 382 -45.00 -40.81 19.04
C LYS A 382 -45.79 -40.77 20.36
N THR A 383 -46.25 -39.56 20.70
CA THR A 383 -47.50 -39.14 21.38
C THR A 383 -47.56 -37.60 21.25
N GLY A 384 -48.67 -36.89 21.05
CA GLY A 384 -50.08 -37.23 20.75
C GLY A 384 -50.88 -35.93 20.53
N GLU A 385 -51.96 -36.02 19.73
CA GLU A 385 -53.35 -35.54 19.97
C GLU A 385 -53.59 -34.29 20.86
N THR A 386 -54.54 -33.38 20.61
CA THR A 386 -55.71 -33.28 19.68
C THR A 386 -56.10 -31.79 19.56
N GLY A 387 -56.78 -31.31 18.50
CA GLY A 387 -58.24 -31.01 18.47
C GLY A 387 -58.66 -29.75 19.29
N GLU A 388 -59.57 -28.85 18.90
CA GLU A 388 -60.42 -28.71 17.70
C GLU A 388 -61.04 -27.28 17.67
N THR A 389 -61.53 -26.83 16.49
CA THR A 389 -62.55 -25.77 16.21
C THR A 389 -62.68 -24.45 17.01
N GLY A 390 -62.78 -23.30 16.28
CA GLY A 390 -63.34 -22.05 16.83
C GLY A 390 -63.07 -20.74 16.04
N GLU A 391 -63.85 -20.45 14.99
CA GLU A 391 -64.17 -19.06 14.58
C GLU A 391 -65.19 -18.46 15.58
N PRO A 392 -65.31 -17.12 15.81
CA PRO A 392 -65.37 -16.09 14.73
C PRO A 392 -64.87 -14.65 15.04
N GLY A 393 -64.82 -13.81 14.00
CA GLY A 393 -65.34 -12.42 14.08
C GLY A 393 -64.33 -11.25 14.03
N ASP A 394 -64.65 -10.26 13.19
CA ASP A 394 -63.91 -9.00 12.97
C ASP A 394 -63.71 -8.11 14.21
N LYS A 395 -62.51 -7.49 14.32
CA LYS A 395 -62.34 -6.02 14.17
C LYS A 395 -60.86 -5.58 14.27
N PRO A 396 -60.44 -4.54 13.52
CA PRO A 396 -59.10 -3.95 13.64
C PRO A 396 -59.04 -2.94 14.81
N ALA A 397 -57.85 -2.78 15.39
CA ALA A 397 -57.52 -1.73 16.36
C ALA A 397 -56.21 -1.02 15.94
N ASP A 398 -56.16 0.30 16.16
CA ASP A 398 -55.18 1.19 15.54
C ASP A 398 -53.73 1.00 16.02
N ALA A 399 -52.79 1.02 15.08
CA ALA A 399 -51.36 1.11 15.35
C ALA A 399 -50.92 2.59 15.38
N ALA A 400 -50.14 2.97 16.40
CA ALA A 400 -49.61 4.34 16.53
C ALA A 400 -48.33 4.52 15.70
N GLU A 401 -48.36 5.45 14.75
CA GLU A 401 -47.17 5.84 13.96
C GLU A 401 -46.14 6.58 14.84
N GLY A 402 -45.00 5.92 15.08
CA GLY A 402 -43.85 6.48 15.78
C GLY A 402 -42.79 7.03 14.83
N ASN A 403 -42.30 8.23 15.13
CA ASN A 403 -41.28 8.95 14.37
C ASN A 403 -39.91 8.23 14.49
N GLN A 404 -39.38 7.64 13.41
CA GLN A 404 -38.03 7.03 13.42
C GLN A 404 -36.94 8.08 13.16
N PRO A 405 -35.91 8.20 14.01
CA PRO A 405 -34.75 9.05 13.76
C PRO A 405 -33.76 8.39 12.78
N GLU A 406 -33.10 9.19 11.95
CA GLU A 406 -32.11 8.73 10.98
C GLU A 406 -30.84 8.21 11.69
N GLU A 407 -30.34 7.05 11.26
CA GLU A 407 -29.18 6.40 11.86
C GLU A 407 -27.87 7.02 11.33
N LYS A 408 -27.03 7.56 12.23
CA LYS A 408 -25.67 7.96 11.88
C LYS A 408 -24.91 6.76 11.28
N PRO A 409 -24.05 6.95 10.28
CA PRO A 409 -23.31 5.87 9.66
C PRO A 409 -22.41 5.17 10.68
N ALA A 410 -22.77 3.93 11.03
CA ALA A 410 -21.98 3.10 11.93
C ALA A 410 -20.54 3.00 11.45
N GLY A 411 -19.59 3.13 12.39
CA GLY A 411 -18.20 2.76 12.17
C GLY A 411 -18.05 1.26 11.88
N PRO A 412 -16.82 0.77 11.64
CA PRO A 412 -16.59 -0.66 11.48
C PRO A 412 -17.23 -1.43 12.64
N SER A 413 -18.02 -2.44 12.32
CA SER A 413 -18.76 -3.17 13.35
C SER A 413 -17.78 -3.89 14.27
N ARG A 414 -18.17 -4.15 15.53
CA ARG A 414 -17.29 -4.89 16.44
C ARG A 414 -16.91 -6.27 15.88
N ALA A 415 -17.76 -6.90 15.06
CA ALA A 415 -17.44 -8.15 14.39
C ALA A 415 -16.32 -7.97 13.34
N GLU A 416 -16.40 -6.93 12.51
CA GLU A 416 -15.36 -6.58 11.52
C GLU A 416 -14.02 -6.22 12.20
N LEU A 417 -14.05 -5.57 13.37
CA LEU A 417 -12.84 -5.28 14.14
C LEU A 417 -12.24 -6.55 14.78
N VAL A 418 -13.07 -7.49 15.26
CA VAL A 418 -12.61 -8.80 15.76
C VAL A 418 -11.93 -9.61 14.64
N GLU A 419 -12.55 -9.68 13.47
CA GLU A 419 -12.02 -10.38 12.29
C GLU A 419 -10.65 -9.81 11.87
N LYS A 420 -10.57 -8.48 11.67
CA LYS A 420 -9.31 -7.79 11.37
C LYS A 420 -8.22 -8.04 12.40
N GLN A 421 -8.54 -7.99 13.69
CA GLN A 421 -7.53 -8.19 14.74
C GLN A 421 -7.04 -9.64 14.80
N ALA A 422 -7.88 -10.61 14.45
CA ALA A 422 -7.49 -12.01 14.31
C ALA A 422 -6.55 -12.22 13.11
N ASP A 423 -6.82 -11.56 11.97
CA ASP A 423 -5.95 -11.60 10.79
C ASP A 423 -4.56 -10.98 11.08
N ILE A 424 -4.52 -9.81 11.71
CA ILE A 424 -3.28 -9.14 12.15
C ILE A 424 -2.45 -10.06 13.07
N ALA A 425 -3.09 -10.69 14.06
CA ALA A 425 -2.42 -11.60 14.99
C ALA A 425 -1.89 -12.86 14.28
N ALA A 426 -2.62 -13.37 13.27
CA ALA A 426 -2.19 -14.50 12.46
C ALA A 426 -0.97 -14.15 11.59
N GLU A 427 -0.99 -13.02 10.88
CA GLU A 427 0.15 -12.57 10.05
C GLU A 427 1.37 -12.24 10.91
N ALA A 428 1.20 -11.60 12.08
CA ALA A 428 2.30 -11.40 13.03
C ALA A 428 2.94 -12.73 13.46
N ALA A 429 2.16 -13.79 13.67
CA ALA A 429 2.68 -15.13 13.96
C ALA A 429 3.31 -15.83 12.73
N GLU A 430 3.09 -15.36 11.50
CA GLU A 430 3.82 -15.81 10.31
C GLU A 430 5.15 -15.05 10.16
N LEU A 431 5.12 -13.72 10.28
CA LEU A 431 6.32 -12.87 10.30
C LEU A 431 7.31 -13.29 11.38
N GLN A 432 6.84 -13.70 12.57
CA GLN A 432 7.72 -14.23 13.62
C GLN A 432 8.52 -15.45 13.13
N LYS A 433 7.88 -16.38 12.41
CA LYS A 433 8.54 -17.56 11.84
C LYS A 433 9.47 -17.24 10.68
N LEU A 434 9.39 -16.04 10.08
CA LEU A 434 10.34 -15.55 9.09
C LEU A 434 11.53 -14.88 9.81
N VAL A 435 11.26 -13.96 10.74
CA VAL A 435 12.25 -13.29 11.61
C VAL A 435 13.14 -14.28 12.35
N ASP A 436 12.60 -15.38 12.86
CA ASP A 436 13.40 -16.43 13.51
C ASP A 436 14.38 -17.12 12.56
N LYS A 437 13.99 -17.33 11.29
CA LYS A 437 14.81 -17.98 10.25
C LYS A 437 15.86 -17.06 9.66
N MET A 438 15.60 -15.75 9.62
CA MET A 438 16.53 -14.77 9.09
C MET A 438 17.84 -14.78 9.90
N LYS A 439 18.95 -14.80 9.15
CA LYS A 439 20.30 -14.63 9.67
C LYS A 439 20.64 -13.13 9.69
N GLY A 440 21.61 -12.72 10.49
CA GLY A 440 21.99 -11.31 10.63
C GLY A 440 21.11 -10.52 11.61
N LEU A 441 19.81 -10.82 11.70
CA LEU A 441 18.94 -10.23 12.73
C LEU A 441 19.38 -10.56 14.16
N SER A 442 19.27 -9.57 15.03
CA SER A 442 19.65 -9.64 16.44
C SER A 442 18.66 -10.39 17.32
N ASP A 443 19.11 -10.80 18.49
CA ASP A 443 18.24 -11.35 19.54
C ASP A 443 17.20 -10.31 20.03
N LEU A 444 17.51 -9.01 19.93
CA LEU A 444 16.57 -7.92 20.26
C LEU A 444 15.42 -7.88 19.26
N ALA A 445 15.70 -7.91 17.95
CA ALA A 445 14.68 -7.94 16.90
C ALA A 445 13.76 -9.17 17.04
N LYS A 446 14.33 -10.36 17.29
CA LYS A 446 13.58 -11.61 17.48
C LYS A 446 12.71 -11.58 18.75
N THR A 447 13.25 -11.02 19.84
CA THR A 447 12.49 -10.83 21.09
C THR A 447 11.34 -9.85 20.88
N ARG A 448 11.58 -8.69 20.27
CA ARG A 448 10.55 -7.71 19.94
C ARG A 448 9.46 -8.28 19.02
N MET A 449 9.82 -9.07 18.02
CA MET A 449 8.82 -9.73 17.15
C MET A 449 7.90 -10.64 17.96
N THR A 450 8.48 -11.41 18.88
CA THR A 450 7.73 -12.29 19.79
C THR A 450 6.82 -11.48 20.73
N GLU A 451 7.27 -10.34 21.26
CA GLU A 451 6.46 -9.47 22.11
C GLU A 451 5.37 -8.72 21.33
N SER A 452 5.64 -8.30 20.09
CA SER A 452 4.69 -7.61 19.21
C SER A 452 3.54 -8.54 18.81
N ALA A 453 3.87 -9.74 18.30
CA ALA A 453 2.88 -10.76 17.94
C ALA A 453 2.00 -11.16 19.13
N LYS A 454 2.61 -11.33 20.32
CA LYS A 454 1.87 -11.59 21.56
C LYS A 454 0.97 -10.42 21.98
N THR A 455 1.37 -9.18 21.72
CA THR A 455 0.55 -7.99 22.04
C THR A 455 -0.64 -7.89 21.07
N ALA A 456 -0.45 -8.18 19.78
CA ALA A 456 -1.53 -8.31 18.80
C ALA A 456 -2.54 -9.43 19.16
N GLU A 457 -2.05 -10.59 19.60
CA GLU A 457 -2.89 -11.70 20.11
C GLU A 457 -3.67 -11.30 21.37
N GLN A 458 -3.09 -10.48 22.25
CA GLN A 458 -3.77 -9.92 23.43
C GLN A 458 -4.85 -8.90 23.04
N ALA A 459 -4.63 -8.08 22.01
CA ALA A 459 -5.65 -7.19 21.47
C ALA A 459 -6.84 -8.00 20.90
N ALA A 460 -6.57 -9.01 20.07
CA ALA A 460 -7.59 -9.93 19.52
C ALA A 460 -8.41 -10.58 20.65
N SER A 461 -7.72 -11.22 21.61
CA SER A 461 -8.33 -11.89 22.76
C SER A 461 -9.17 -10.96 23.65
N SER A 462 -8.84 -9.68 23.71
CA SER A 462 -9.59 -8.69 24.50
C SER A 462 -10.83 -8.20 23.74
N LEU A 463 -10.71 -8.05 22.43
CA LEU A 463 -11.80 -7.61 21.55
C LEU A 463 -12.88 -8.69 21.38
N GLU A 464 -12.49 -9.96 21.30
CA GLU A 464 -13.39 -11.12 21.37
C GLU A 464 -14.18 -11.14 22.69
N ARG A 465 -13.50 -10.97 23.83
CA ARG A 465 -14.14 -10.88 25.16
C ARG A 465 -15.03 -9.65 25.31
N GLY A 466 -14.83 -8.63 24.48
CA GLY A 466 -15.62 -7.39 24.48
C GLY A 466 -15.06 -6.30 25.38
N ASP A 467 -13.81 -6.43 25.80
CA ASP A 467 -13.08 -5.36 26.43
C ASP A 467 -12.43 -4.48 25.36
N SER A 468 -13.24 -3.59 24.76
CA SER A 468 -12.79 -2.68 23.70
C SER A 468 -11.73 -1.69 24.17
N LYS A 469 -11.63 -1.43 25.48
CA LYS A 469 -10.59 -0.55 26.02
C LYS A 469 -9.26 -1.28 26.09
N ASP A 470 -9.21 -2.43 26.75
CA ASP A 470 -7.99 -3.25 26.84
C ASP A 470 -7.51 -3.67 25.44
N ALA A 471 -8.44 -3.94 24.51
CA ALA A 471 -8.12 -4.21 23.11
C ALA A 471 -7.47 -3.00 22.41
N GLY A 472 -8.01 -1.79 22.61
CA GLY A 472 -7.43 -0.57 22.07
C GLY A 472 -6.02 -0.30 22.64
N ASP A 473 -5.89 -0.31 23.97
CA ASP A 473 -4.61 -0.07 24.65
C ASP A 473 -3.54 -1.10 24.21
N ALA A 474 -3.92 -2.35 23.92
CA ALA A 474 -3.04 -3.37 23.35
C ALA A 474 -2.71 -3.12 21.85
N ALA A 475 -3.70 -2.82 21.00
CA ALA A 475 -3.50 -2.55 19.57
C ALA A 475 -2.56 -1.34 19.34
N GLY A 476 -2.79 -0.23 20.05
CA GLY A 476 -1.92 0.95 19.98
C GLY A 476 -0.48 0.66 20.44
N LYS A 477 -0.30 -0.29 21.37
CA LYS A 477 1.03 -0.76 21.78
C LYS A 477 1.68 -1.66 20.72
N ALA A 478 0.92 -2.59 20.13
CA ALA A 478 1.38 -3.47 19.06
C ALA A 478 1.82 -2.66 17.83
N SER A 479 1.03 -1.68 17.39
CA SER A 479 1.38 -0.73 16.32
C SER A 479 2.76 -0.08 16.56
N GLY A 480 2.96 0.50 17.74
CA GLY A 480 4.23 1.13 18.11
C GLY A 480 5.41 0.14 18.10
N MET A 481 5.22 -1.09 18.56
CA MET A 481 6.25 -2.12 18.53
C MET A 481 6.58 -2.59 17.11
N PHE A 482 5.59 -2.72 16.23
CA PHE A 482 5.79 -3.09 14.83
C PHE A 482 6.54 -2.00 14.04
N ARG A 483 6.27 -0.70 14.27
CA ARG A 483 7.06 0.39 13.64
C ARG A 483 8.53 0.38 14.06
N GLU A 484 8.79 0.23 15.36
CA GLU A 484 10.16 0.14 15.89
C GLU A 484 10.89 -1.13 15.44
N LEU A 485 10.17 -2.23 15.28
CA LEU A 485 10.75 -3.46 14.74
C LEU A 485 11.04 -3.36 13.25
N ALA A 486 10.15 -2.76 12.45
CA ALA A 486 10.38 -2.53 11.02
C ALA A 486 11.69 -1.76 10.80
N ARG A 487 11.88 -0.66 11.54
CA ARG A 487 13.10 0.15 11.55
C ARG A 487 14.35 -0.64 11.96
N ASN A 488 14.25 -1.50 12.97
CA ASN A 488 15.39 -2.32 13.40
C ASN A 488 15.73 -3.42 12.38
N VAL A 489 14.71 -4.06 11.77
CA VAL A 489 14.92 -5.06 10.71
C VAL A 489 15.58 -4.40 9.49
N GLU A 490 15.05 -3.27 9.02
CA GLU A 490 15.62 -2.46 7.95
C GLU A 490 17.07 -2.05 8.24
N GLY A 491 17.34 -1.48 9.43
CA GLY A 491 18.68 -1.07 9.84
C GLY A 491 19.70 -2.20 10.03
N LEU A 492 19.25 -3.42 10.34
CA LEU A 492 20.13 -4.59 10.44
C LEU A 492 20.32 -5.29 9.09
N ALA A 493 19.31 -5.26 8.23
CA ALA A 493 19.25 -6.01 6.98
C ALA A 493 19.69 -5.24 5.74
N ALA A 494 19.80 -3.90 5.81
CA ALA A 494 20.46 -3.11 4.77
C ALA A 494 21.78 -3.79 4.35
N GLN A 495 22.09 -3.84 3.07
CA GLN A 495 23.29 -4.55 2.61
C GLN A 495 24.53 -3.79 3.08
N GLU A 496 24.54 -2.50 2.79
CA GLU A 496 25.74 -1.67 2.91
C GLU A 496 25.88 -1.03 4.28
N THR A 497 27.11 -0.97 4.79
CA THR A 497 27.39 -0.24 6.04
C THR A 497 27.10 1.27 5.92
N SER A 498 27.21 1.88 4.73
CA SER A 498 26.71 3.23 4.41
C SER A 498 25.22 3.39 4.79
N GLN A 499 24.37 2.52 4.27
CA GLN A 499 22.93 2.52 4.54
C GLN A 499 22.63 2.32 6.04
N LYS A 500 23.31 1.38 6.70
CA LYS A 500 23.17 1.16 8.16
C LYS A 500 23.52 2.40 8.98
N ILE A 501 24.56 3.13 8.58
CA ILE A 501 25.00 4.36 9.23
C ILE A 501 23.99 5.49 8.97
N ALA A 502 23.42 5.59 7.77
CA ALA A 502 22.36 6.55 7.46
C ALA A 502 21.10 6.29 8.31
N ILE A 503 20.66 5.03 8.44
CA ILE A 503 19.52 4.66 9.29
C ILE A 503 19.84 4.96 10.76
N ALA A 504 21.04 4.61 11.25
CA ALA A 504 21.49 4.96 12.60
C ALA A 504 21.54 6.48 12.85
N ARG A 505 21.98 7.29 11.87
CA ARG A 505 21.94 8.76 11.94
C ARG A 505 20.50 9.25 12.14
N ASN A 506 19.59 8.78 11.29
CA ASN A 506 18.18 9.20 11.32
C ASN A 506 17.51 8.81 12.66
N VAL A 507 17.75 7.60 13.18
CA VAL A 507 17.26 7.19 14.51
C VAL A 507 17.86 8.04 15.63
N SER A 508 19.15 8.40 15.55
CA SER A 508 19.81 9.29 16.53
C SER A 508 19.25 10.72 16.49
N GLU A 509 18.86 11.23 15.32
CA GLU A 509 18.19 12.52 15.15
C GLU A 509 16.77 12.49 15.73
N GLU A 510 15.97 11.46 15.42
CA GLU A 510 14.65 11.27 16.01
C GLU A 510 14.71 11.18 17.54
N LEU A 511 15.69 10.46 18.09
CA LEU A 511 15.95 10.39 19.55
C LEU A 511 16.26 11.77 20.13
N THR A 512 17.09 12.56 19.45
CA THR A 512 17.43 13.94 19.86
C THR A 512 16.18 14.80 19.98
N GLN A 513 15.32 14.78 18.96
CA GLN A 513 14.08 15.56 18.94
C GLN A 513 13.07 15.03 19.97
N ALA A 514 12.91 13.70 20.08
CA ALA A 514 11.98 13.08 21.00
C ALA A 514 12.33 13.35 22.47
N GLU A 515 13.62 13.33 22.84
CA GLU A 515 14.11 13.69 24.17
C GLU A 515 13.91 15.19 24.48
N ARG A 516 14.14 16.09 23.52
CA ARG A 516 13.87 17.54 23.67
C ARG A 516 12.39 17.80 23.98
N ASP A 517 11.50 17.19 23.19
CA ASP A 517 10.05 17.32 23.35
C ASP A 517 9.54 16.63 24.62
N PHE A 518 10.13 15.51 25.00
CA PHE A 518 9.85 14.83 26.26
C PHE A 518 10.25 15.68 27.47
N ALA A 519 11.49 16.20 27.49
CA ALA A 519 11.97 17.12 28.54
C ALA A 519 11.04 18.34 28.69
N ALA A 520 10.62 18.94 27.57
CA ALA A 520 9.70 20.08 27.54
C ALA A 520 8.29 19.70 28.04
N ALA A 521 7.78 18.52 27.71
CA ALA A 521 6.49 18.04 28.20
C ALA A 521 6.50 17.76 29.72
N VAL A 522 7.59 17.19 30.24
CA VAL A 522 7.78 16.97 31.69
C VAL A 522 7.84 18.30 32.44
N GLU A 523 8.53 19.33 31.94
CA GLU A 523 8.51 20.67 32.56
C GLU A 523 7.12 21.32 32.57
N ARG A 524 6.32 21.13 31.51
CA ARG A 524 4.94 21.66 31.45
C ARG A 524 4.07 21.03 32.53
N MET A 525 4.22 19.72 32.78
CA MET A 525 3.53 19.02 33.88
C MET A 525 3.88 19.65 35.23
N GLN A 526 5.17 19.82 35.54
CA GLN A 526 5.62 20.41 36.81
C GLN A 526 5.10 21.82 37.06
N LYS A 527 5.04 22.66 36.01
CA LYS A 527 4.51 24.03 36.12
C LYS A 527 3.01 24.04 36.45
N GLN A 528 2.24 23.08 35.94
CA GLN A 528 0.81 22.95 36.24
C GLN A 528 0.58 22.46 37.67
N ASP A 529 1.32 21.44 38.12
CA ASP A 529 1.19 20.91 39.48
C ASP A 529 1.61 21.94 40.55
N GLY A 530 2.62 22.78 40.24
CA GLY A 530 3.09 23.85 41.13
C GLY A 530 2.15 25.05 41.28
N GLN A 531 1.31 25.37 40.29
CA GLN A 531 0.43 26.55 40.36
C GLN A 531 -0.91 26.31 41.06
N GLY A 532 -1.30 25.05 41.30
CA GLY A 532 -2.59 24.72 41.93
C GLY A 532 -2.69 24.99 43.44
N GLY A 533 -1.59 25.30 44.12
CA GLY A 533 -1.49 25.25 45.59
C GLY A 533 -1.80 26.54 46.37
N GLU A 534 -1.86 27.72 45.75
CA GLU A 534 -1.73 29.00 46.48
C GLU A 534 -2.91 29.98 46.34
N SER A 535 -4.14 29.50 46.03
CA SER A 535 -5.27 30.41 45.68
C SER A 535 -6.63 30.17 46.36
N SER A 536 -6.74 29.40 47.45
CA SER A 536 -8.04 29.11 48.08
C SER A 536 -8.24 29.55 49.54
N ASP A 537 -7.30 30.24 50.20
CA ASP A 537 -7.45 30.67 51.61
C ASP A 537 -7.27 32.18 51.85
N LYS A 538 -8.05 32.97 51.11
CA LYS A 538 -8.44 34.33 51.53
C LYS A 538 -9.93 34.56 51.33
N SER A 539 -10.69 34.14 52.33
CA SER A 539 -11.94 34.81 52.62
C SER A 539 -11.63 36.18 53.22
N ASP A 540 -12.15 37.26 52.64
CA ASP A 540 -12.80 38.31 53.45
C ASP A 540 -13.62 39.30 52.61
N LYS A 541 -14.77 39.72 53.16
CA LYS A 541 -15.59 40.82 52.64
C LYS A 541 -15.01 42.15 53.07
N PRO A 542 -15.24 43.22 52.29
CA PRO A 542 -16.05 44.27 52.90
C PRO A 542 -17.17 44.84 52.02
N ARG A 543 -18.12 45.48 52.71
CA ARG A 543 -19.28 46.19 52.16
C ARG A 543 -18.96 47.64 51.78
N SER A 544 -19.71 48.17 50.81
CA SER A 544 -20.31 49.53 50.74
C SER A 544 -19.49 50.77 50.33
N GLY A 545 -20.21 51.74 49.73
CA GLY A 545 -19.77 53.09 49.31
C GLY A 545 -19.26 53.13 47.86
N ARG A 546 -19.82 53.85 46.87
CA ARG A 546 -20.78 54.98 46.76
C ARG A 546 -20.28 56.38 47.17
N SER A 547 -19.40 56.97 46.35
CA SER A 547 -19.21 58.43 46.12
C SER A 547 -18.54 58.58 44.74
N LYS A 548 -19.10 59.26 43.74
CA LYS A 548 -19.10 60.73 43.48
C LYS A 548 -17.71 61.36 43.23
N GLU A 549 -17.58 61.90 42.01
CA GLU A 549 -16.72 62.98 41.48
C GLU A 549 -16.60 64.22 42.42
N PRO A 550 -15.75 65.26 42.16
CA PRO A 550 -15.06 65.60 40.89
C PRO A 550 -13.61 66.19 40.96
N ASN A 551 -13.08 66.49 39.77
CA ASN A 551 -12.25 67.64 39.35
C ASN A 551 -10.76 67.85 39.72
N ASP A 552 -10.04 68.15 38.63
CA ASP A 552 -9.14 69.30 38.38
C ASP A 552 -7.60 69.31 38.61
N ASP A 553 -7.00 69.94 37.60
CA ASP A 553 -5.83 70.82 37.55
C ASP A 553 -4.38 70.30 37.39
N GLN A 554 -3.94 70.43 36.13
CA GLN A 554 -2.80 71.27 35.67
C GLN A 554 -1.37 71.00 36.19
N GLN A 555 -0.49 70.62 35.24
CA GLN A 555 0.66 71.43 34.74
C GLN A 555 1.29 70.67 33.54
N LYS A 556 1.32 71.13 32.28
CA LYS A 556 1.95 72.31 31.64
C LYS A 556 3.49 72.41 31.70
N ALA A 557 4.14 71.74 30.74
CA ALA A 557 5.34 72.18 30.00
C ALA A 557 5.39 71.30 28.73
N GLN A 558 5.10 71.73 27.50
CA GLN A 558 5.50 72.90 26.69
C GLN A 558 6.96 72.84 26.19
N GLY A 559 7.10 72.38 24.94
CA GLY A 559 8.34 72.28 24.15
C GLY A 559 8.12 71.33 22.96
N SER A 560 7.47 71.72 21.86
CA SER A 560 8.12 72.25 20.65
C SER A 560 9.40 71.49 20.25
N GLY A 561 9.47 70.78 19.12
CA GLY A 561 8.45 70.47 18.10
C GLY A 561 9.06 69.68 16.95
N GLY A 562 8.24 68.96 16.19
CA GLY A 562 8.68 68.15 15.03
C GLY A 562 7.46 67.55 14.34
N LYS A 563 7.35 67.72 13.02
CA LYS A 563 6.13 67.47 12.24
C LYS A 563 6.44 66.49 11.09
N GLY A 564 5.59 65.48 10.90
CA GLY A 564 5.74 64.41 9.91
C GLY A 564 5.35 63.07 10.56
N GLU A 565 4.09 62.61 10.61
CA GLU A 565 3.09 62.32 9.54
C GLU A 565 3.10 60.83 9.13
N LYS A 566 2.01 60.11 9.49
CA LYS A 566 1.50 58.81 8.98
C LYS A 566 2.30 57.52 9.30
N ASP A 567 1.70 56.35 9.59
CA ASP A 567 0.32 55.88 9.87
C ASP A 567 0.43 54.71 10.90
N GLN A 568 -0.43 54.55 11.93
CA GLN A 568 -1.65 53.69 11.97
C GLN A 568 -1.45 52.27 11.39
N ASP A 569 -1.75 51.15 12.08
CA ASP A 569 -2.66 50.92 13.23
C ASP A 569 -2.15 49.95 14.33
N LYS A 570 -2.84 49.96 15.48
CA LYS A 570 -2.74 48.95 16.57
C LYS A 570 -4.12 48.68 17.16
N ASP A 571 -4.69 47.51 16.88
CA ASP A 571 -5.80 46.94 17.67
C ASP A 571 -5.22 46.21 18.90
N LYS A 572 -5.61 46.47 20.14
CA LYS A 572 -6.94 46.37 20.79
C LYS A 572 -7.45 44.94 20.93
N GLU A 573 -6.84 44.22 21.88
CA GLU A 573 -7.46 43.07 22.53
C GLU A 573 -8.77 43.51 23.22
N SER A 574 -9.90 43.00 22.73
CA SER A 574 -11.22 43.23 23.32
C SER A 574 -11.59 42.09 24.27
N ALA A 575 -11.85 42.42 25.54
CA ALA A 575 -12.37 41.47 26.50
C ALA A 575 -13.83 41.09 26.20
N THR A 576 -14.07 39.83 25.87
CA THR A 576 -15.36 39.12 26.04
C THR A 576 -15.21 38.17 27.23
N GLY A 577 -16.18 37.99 28.11
CA GLY A 577 -17.60 38.31 28.03
C GLY A 577 -18.35 37.11 28.59
N GLY A 578 -18.29 36.91 29.90
CA GLY A 578 -18.67 35.64 30.53
C GLY A 578 -20.15 35.28 30.40
N SER A 579 -20.44 34.05 29.99
CA SER A 579 -21.76 33.43 30.03
C SER A 579 -21.75 32.28 31.05
N GLY A 580 -22.60 32.37 32.07
CA GLY A 580 -22.68 31.37 33.14
C GLY A 580 -23.67 30.26 32.81
N SER A 581 -23.17 29.14 32.29
CA SER A 581 -23.95 27.90 32.15
C SER A 581 -23.94 27.11 33.46
N LYS A 582 -25.13 26.78 33.99
CA LYS A 582 -25.27 25.92 35.18
C LYS A 582 -24.84 24.49 34.83
N PRO A 583 -24.17 23.74 35.74
CA PRO A 583 -23.99 22.32 35.58
C PRO A 583 -25.36 21.63 35.68
N GLY A 584 -25.72 20.85 34.66
CA GLY A 584 -26.87 19.95 34.70
C GLY A 584 -26.47 18.60 35.29
N ASP A 585 -27.29 18.07 36.19
CA ASP A 585 -27.08 16.74 36.79
C ASP A 585 -27.18 15.63 35.73
N HIS A 586 -26.03 15.14 35.26
CA HIS A 586 -25.96 13.85 34.56
C HIS A 586 -25.89 12.71 35.60
N PRO A 587 -26.83 11.74 35.59
CA PRO A 587 -26.84 10.69 36.59
C PRO A 587 -25.79 9.61 36.30
N GLY A 588 -24.82 9.47 37.20
CA GLY A 588 -24.38 8.14 37.65
C GLY A 588 -23.51 7.30 36.72
N ARG A 589 -22.63 7.88 35.89
CA ARG A 589 -21.47 7.11 35.40
C ARG A 589 -20.45 7.04 36.54
N GLY A 590 -20.45 5.93 37.27
CA GLY A 590 -19.55 5.66 38.41
C GLY A 590 -18.09 5.44 38.01
N GLY A 591 -17.52 6.35 37.24
CA GLY A 591 -16.10 6.36 36.91
C GLY A 591 -15.29 6.56 38.18
N ALA A 592 -14.38 5.62 38.47
CA ALA A 592 -13.37 5.83 39.50
C ALA A 592 -12.63 7.13 39.18
N GLY A 593 -12.66 8.09 40.11
CA GLY A 593 -12.02 9.40 39.96
C GLY A 593 -10.50 9.27 39.93
N GLY A 594 -9.97 8.85 38.78
CA GLY A 594 -8.56 8.82 38.50
C GLY A 594 -7.97 10.21 38.66
N ASP A 595 -6.95 10.32 39.50
CA ASP A 595 -6.19 11.54 39.68
C ASP A 595 -5.55 11.93 38.33
N PRO A 596 -5.92 13.08 37.72
CA PRO A 596 -5.47 13.43 36.38
C PRO A 596 -3.96 13.67 36.29
N SER A 597 -3.28 13.91 37.43
CA SER A 597 -1.81 13.96 37.47
C SER A 597 -1.18 12.59 37.16
N LYS A 598 -1.80 11.49 37.62
CA LYS A 598 -1.31 10.12 37.42
C LYS A 598 -1.46 9.67 35.98
N GLU A 599 -2.58 10.01 35.34
CA GLU A 599 -2.79 9.70 33.92
C GLU A 599 -1.78 10.42 33.02
N ARG A 600 -1.46 11.68 33.34
CA ARG A 600 -0.41 12.45 32.64
C ARG A 600 0.98 11.88 32.87
N THR A 601 1.28 11.49 34.10
CA THR A 601 2.56 10.84 34.46
C THR A 601 2.74 9.53 33.71
N GLU A 602 1.69 8.71 33.63
CA GLU A 602 1.75 7.43 32.91
C GLU A 602 1.89 7.65 31.40
N LYS A 603 1.16 8.60 30.81
CA LYS A 603 1.33 8.99 29.38
C LYS A 603 2.75 9.45 29.06
N LEU A 604 3.42 10.15 29.97
CA LEU A 604 4.82 10.53 29.84
C LEU A 604 5.77 9.33 30.05
N ALA A 605 5.47 8.43 30.98
CA ALA A 605 6.25 7.21 31.18
C ALA A 605 6.20 6.29 29.94
N SER A 606 5.02 6.09 29.33
CA SER A 606 4.87 5.36 28.06
C SER A 606 5.50 6.09 26.86
N ARG A 607 5.75 7.40 26.95
CA ARG A 607 6.57 8.12 25.97
C ARG A 607 8.06 7.82 26.18
N ALA A 608 8.55 7.90 27.42
CA ALA A 608 9.94 7.56 27.75
C ALA A 608 10.29 6.10 27.40
N GLU A 609 9.37 5.15 27.61
CA GLU A 609 9.54 3.75 27.20
C GLU A 609 9.74 3.62 25.67
N ARG A 610 8.97 4.35 24.86
CA ARG A 610 9.17 4.37 23.39
C ARG A 610 10.51 4.96 22.98
N ILE A 611 10.95 6.05 23.62
CA ILE A 611 12.26 6.65 23.33
C ILE A 611 13.40 5.70 23.74
N SER A 612 13.26 5.01 24.87
CA SER A 612 14.17 3.95 25.29
C SER A 612 14.24 2.79 24.28
N GLU A 613 13.12 2.38 23.68
CA GLU A 613 13.13 1.36 22.62
C GLU A 613 13.86 1.85 21.35
N ALA A 614 13.60 3.07 20.88
CA ALA A 614 14.38 3.65 19.77
C ALA A 614 15.89 3.74 20.10
N GLY A 615 16.24 4.01 21.37
CA GLY A 615 17.63 4.00 21.85
C GLY A 615 18.29 2.62 21.74
N LYS A 616 17.55 1.56 22.03
CA LYS A 616 18.00 0.17 21.82
C LYS A 616 18.12 -0.16 20.33
N THR A 617 17.20 0.31 19.48
CA THR A 617 17.28 0.18 18.01
C THR A 617 18.60 0.75 17.50
N LEU A 618 18.94 1.97 17.90
CA LEU A 618 20.22 2.61 17.55
C LEU A 618 21.44 1.80 18.03
N GLU A 619 21.43 1.34 19.28
CA GLU A 619 22.54 0.55 19.83
C GLU A 619 22.72 -0.80 19.11
N ASP A 620 21.62 -1.42 18.67
CA ASP A 620 21.61 -2.71 17.99
C ASP A 620 22.10 -2.60 16.54
N ILE A 621 21.67 -1.59 15.79
CA ILE A 621 22.17 -1.27 14.43
C ILE A 621 23.68 -0.99 14.47
N LEU A 622 24.14 -0.16 15.42
CA LEU A 622 25.57 0.15 15.57
C LEU A 622 26.39 -1.07 16.00
N LYS A 623 25.83 -1.98 16.82
CA LYS A 623 26.43 -3.28 17.11
C LYS A 623 26.45 -4.20 15.88
N GLY A 624 25.45 -4.11 15.00
CA GLY A 624 25.40 -4.79 13.70
C GLY A 624 26.57 -4.37 12.82
N ILE A 625 26.74 -3.06 12.60
CA ILE A 625 27.89 -2.50 11.86
C ILE A 625 29.21 -2.93 12.50
N ALA A 626 29.35 -2.80 13.82
CA ALA A 626 30.57 -3.15 14.55
C ALA A 626 30.95 -4.66 14.51
N ARG A 627 30.05 -5.52 14.01
CA ARG A 627 30.25 -6.96 13.77
C ARG A 627 30.51 -7.30 12.30
N SER A 628 30.44 -6.34 11.37
CA SER A 628 30.79 -6.60 9.97
C SER A 628 32.24 -7.10 9.87
N ASN A 629 32.44 -8.10 9.02
CA ASN A 629 33.77 -8.66 8.72
C ASN A 629 34.23 -8.29 7.30
N GLU A 630 33.47 -7.45 6.60
CA GLU A 630 33.74 -7.10 5.22
C GLU A 630 35.01 -6.23 5.12
N PRO A 631 35.91 -6.46 4.13
CA PRO A 631 37.13 -5.69 4.01
C PRO A 631 36.89 -4.19 3.78
N ALA A 632 35.80 -3.83 3.08
CA ALA A 632 35.39 -2.44 2.82
C ALA A 632 34.98 -1.72 4.11
N ASP A 633 34.31 -2.42 5.02
CA ASP A 633 33.74 -1.84 6.24
C ASP A 633 34.76 -1.55 7.35
N ARG A 634 36.01 -1.99 7.22
CA ARG A 634 36.98 -1.97 8.35
C ARG A 634 37.18 -0.61 9.00
N GLU A 635 37.19 0.46 8.21
CA GLU A 635 37.30 1.82 8.73
C GLU A 635 36.01 2.25 9.43
N ALA A 636 34.86 1.95 8.83
CA ALA A 636 33.54 2.21 9.40
C ALA A 636 33.33 1.47 10.73
N VAL A 637 33.67 0.17 10.78
CA VAL A 637 33.66 -0.67 11.98
C VAL A 637 34.53 -0.06 13.07
N ALA A 638 35.75 0.39 12.76
CA ALA A 638 36.65 1.00 13.74
C ALA A 638 36.07 2.31 14.31
N GLN A 639 35.55 3.19 13.45
CA GLN A 639 34.92 4.44 13.88
C GLN A 639 33.64 4.18 14.68
N VAL A 640 32.76 3.26 14.27
CA VAL A 640 31.55 2.89 15.05
C VAL A 640 31.90 2.25 16.39
N GLN A 641 32.94 1.43 16.48
CA GLN A 641 33.43 0.90 17.76
C GLN A 641 33.94 2.04 18.67
N GLU A 642 34.64 3.03 18.12
CA GLU A 642 35.02 4.23 18.87
C GLU A 642 33.80 5.04 19.33
N LEU A 643 32.75 5.18 18.50
CA LEU A 643 31.49 5.84 18.89
C LEU A 643 30.77 5.11 20.01
N LEU A 644 30.66 3.78 19.95
CA LEU A 644 30.03 2.97 21.01
C LEU A 644 30.76 3.13 22.35
N VAL A 645 32.09 3.22 22.34
CA VAL A 645 32.92 3.38 23.54
C VAL A 645 32.93 4.82 24.06
N LEU A 646 33.25 5.81 23.22
CA LEU A 646 33.37 7.22 23.62
C LEU A 646 32.01 7.88 23.87
N GLY A 647 31.01 7.57 23.05
CA GLY A 647 29.63 8.04 23.23
C GLY A 647 28.94 7.38 24.42
N LYS A 648 29.50 6.28 24.95
CA LYS A 648 28.94 5.49 26.07
C LYS A 648 27.48 5.10 25.80
N LEU A 649 27.17 4.69 24.57
CA LEU A 649 25.78 4.52 24.12
C LEU A 649 25.01 3.54 25.02
N GLY A 650 25.62 2.42 25.43
CA GLY A 650 25.03 1.47 26.38
C GLY A 650 24.86 2.00 27.82
N GLU A 651 25.49 3.12 28.22
CA GLU A 651 25.13 3.86 29.43
C GLU A 651 23.96 4.82 29.18
N ALA A 652 23.89 5.44 27.99
CA ALA A 652 22.79 6.33 27.61
C ALA A 652 21.45 5.57 27.51
N VAL A 653 21.43 4.43 26.82
CA VAL A 653 20.22 3.58 26.72
C VAL A 653 19.71 3.15 28.10
N LYS A 654 20.60 2.77 29.02
CA LYS A 654 20.23 2.44 30.41
C LYS A 654 19.67 3.63 31.21
N ARG A 655 20.04 4.86 30.85
CA ARG A 655 19.44 6.06 31.44
C ARG A 655 18.05 6.31 30.86
N LEU A 656 17.84 6.12 29.55
CA LEU A 656 16.50 6.16 28.94
C LEU A 656 15.55 5.15 29.61
N GLU A 657 16.00 3.91 29.81
CA GLU A 657 15.24 2.87 30.54
C GLU A 657 14.85 3.30 31.97
N ALA A 658 15.65 4.16 32.61
CA ALA A 658 15.40 4.65 33.97
C ALA A 658 14.43 5.86 34.03
N GLN A 659 14.20 6.58 32.92
CA GLN A 659 13.33 7.76 32.90
C GLN A 659 11.87 7.44 33.22
N ALA A 660 11.32 6.37 32.65
CA ALA A 660 9.94 5.95 32.85
C ALA A 660 9.61 5.57 34.32
N PRO A 661 10.39 4.71 35.01
CA PRO A 661 10.18 4.48 36.45
C PRO A 661 10.46 5.72 37.29
N ALA A 662 11.45 6.56 36.95
CA ALA A 662 11.72 7.81 37.67
C ALA A 662 10.52 8.79 37.61
N LEU A 663 9.82 8.90 36.48
CA LEU A 663 8.56 9.65 36.38
C LEU A 663 7.48 9.08 37.30
N ARG A 664 7.27 7.76 37.29
CA ARG A 664 6.29 7.09 38.16
C ARG A 664 6.63 7.25 39.66
N GLU A 665 7.90 7.41 40.01
CA GLU A 665 8.39 7.77 41.35
C GLU A 665 8.25 9.27 41.69
N GLY A 666 7.79 10.11 40.76
CA GLY A 666 7.62 11.56 40.94
C GLY A 666 8.90 12.39 40.73
N LYS A 667 9.99 11.80 40.22
CA LYS A 667 11.30 12.47 40.00
C LYS A 667 11.37 13.30 38.72
N ALA A 668 10.24 13.86 38.28
CA ALA A 668 10.10 14.58 37.01
C ALA A 668 11.17 15.68 36.77
N ARG A 669 11.75 16.28 37.81
CA ARG A 669 12.78 17.33 37.67
C ARG A 669 14.13 16.74 37.27
N GLU A 670 14.47 15.59 37.85
CA GLU A 670 15.68 14.83 37.54
C GLU A 670 15.54 14.27 36.13
N THR A 671 14.41 13.62 35.82
CA THR A 671 14.13 13.07 34.49
C THR A 671 14.15 14.12 33.37
N SER A 672 13.60 15.33 33.59
CA SER A 672 13.66 16.41 32.58
C SER A 672 15.08 16.95 32.35
N ALA A 673 15.92 16.95 33.39
CA ALA A 673 17.33 17.34 33.27
C ALA A 673 18.16 16.25 32.57
N GLU A 674 17.95 14.99 32.92
CA GLU A 674 18.55 13.83 32.26
C GLU A 674 18.16 13.78 30.78
N ALA A 675 16.90 14.05 30.44
CA ALA A 675 16.43 14.03 29.06
C ALA A 675 17.12 15.08 28.17
N ARG A 676 17.41 16.27 28.71
CA ARG A 676 18.24 17.28 28.01
C ARG A 676 19.67 16.79 27.80
N GLU A 677 20.29 16.20 28.83
CA GLU A 677 21.64 15.61 28.70
C GLU A 677 21.67 14.47 27.68
N MET A 678 20.57 13.72 27.51
CA MET A 678 20.45 12.67 26.50
C MET A 678 20.26 13.26 25.10
N ALA A 679 19.41 14.27 24.92
CA ALA A 679 19.30 14.98 23.64
C ALA A 679 20.65 15.51 23.14
N ASP A 680 21.40 16.23 24.00
CA ASP A 680 22.71 16.79 23.64
C ASP A 680 23.73 15.69 23.25
N ARG A 681 23.61 14.49 23.83
CA ARG A 681 24.47 13.34 23.48
C ARG A 681 24.05 12.64 22.19
N PHE A 682 22.75 12.52 21.91
CA PHE A 682 22.27 11.98 20.65
C PHE A 682 22.60 12.95 19.51
N GLU A 683 22.49 14.26 19.69
CA GLU A 683 22.92 15.27 18.72
C GLU A 683 24.42 15.13 18.39
N ALA A 684 25.27 15.01 19.41
CA ALA A 684 26.70 14.76 19.23
C ALA A 684 27.03 13.37 18.66
N THR A 685 26.08 12.42 18.68
CA THR A 685 26.20 11.10 18.04
C THR A 685 25.78 11.20 16.57
N THR A 686 24.67 11.87 16.27
CA THR A 686 24.18 12.17 14.91
C THR A 686 25.25 12.87 14.09
N GLN A 687 25.86 13.95 14.61
CA GLN A 687 26.94 14.68 13.93
C GLN A 687 28.15 13.80 13.59
N LYS A 688 28.47 12.82 14.44
CA LYS A 688 29.59 11.89 14.17
C LYS A 688 29.21 10.78 13.19
N LEU A 689 27.98 10.27 13.26
CA LEU A 689 27.45 9.32 12.28
C LEU A 689 27.32 9.96 10.90
N GLU A 690 26.99 11.23 10.82
CA GLU A 690 27.01 12.01 9.58
C GLU A 690 28.42 12.22 9.03
N GLY A 691 29.38 12.65 9.86
CA GLY A 691 30.78 12.76 9.45
C GLY A 691 31.34 11.43 8.95
N LEU A 692 30.99 10.33 9.63
CA LEU A 692 31.30 8.96 9.22
C LEU A 692 30.63 8.59 7.89
N HIS A 693 29.33 8.83 7.72
CA HIS A 693 28.58 8.59 6.48
C HIS A 693 29.27 9.26 5.29
N ARG A 694 29.54 10.57 5.41
CA ARG A 694 30.23 11.36 4.40
C ARG A 694 31.63 10.83 4.10
N SER A 695 32.36 10.34 5.12
CA SER A 695 33.70 9.75 4.92
C SER A 695 33.72 8.45 4.12
N ILE A 696 32.64 7.66 4.16
CA ILE A 696 32.47 6.41 3.40
C ILE A 696 31.89 6.68 2.01
N VAL A 697 30.86 7.52 1.96
CA VAL A 697 30.07 7.74 0.73
C VAL A 697 30.79 8.67 -0.26
N ALA A 698 31.48 9.72 0.21
CA ALA A 698 32.13 10.66 -0.71
C ALA A 698 33.25 10.03 -1.58
N PRO A 699 34.16 9.17 -1.05
CA PRO A 699 35.10 8.42 -1.88
C PRO A 699 34.41 7.50 -2.89
N ARG A 700 33.32 6.83 -2.47
CA ARG A 700 32.57 5.92 -3.33
C ARG A 700 31.87 6.64 -4.47
N ILE A 701 31.24 7.80 -4.21
CA ILE A 701 30.69 8.68 -5.26
C ILE A 701 31.80 9.12 -6.22
N ALA A 702 33.00 9.46 -5.72
CA ALA A 702 34.11 9.87 -6.57
C ALA A 702 34.67 8.75 -7.48
N ASP A 703 34.62 7.49 -7.02
CA ASP A 703 34.98 6.30 -7.82
C ASP A 703 33.85 5.91 -8.80
N LEU A 704 32.58 5.93 -8.36
CA LEU A 704 31.39 5.79 -9.21
C LEU A 704 31.40 6.77 -10.39
N MET A 705 31.60 8.06 -10.11
CA MET A 705 31.72 9.10 -11.13
C MET A 705 32.95 8.92 -12.03
N ARG A 706 33.97 8.16 -11.61
CA ARG A 706 35.09 7.82 -12.50
C ARG A 706 34.63 6.75 -13.49
N ALA A 707 34.01 5.67 -13.01
CA ALA A 707 33.42 4.64 -13.86
C ALA A 707 32.35 5.22 -14.82
N GLU A 708 31.49 6.14 -14.37
CA GLU A 708 30.48 6.80 -15.22
C GLU A 708 31.16 7.57 -16.37
N ARG A 709 32.21 8.34 -16.07
CA ARG A 709 32.98 9.06 -17.10
C ARG A 709 33.70 8.11 -18.06
N GLU A 710 34.28 7.04 -17.56
CA GLU A 710 34.95 6.03 -18.40
C GLU A 710 33.94 5.30 -19.31
N ALA A 711 32.74 4.99 -18.81
CA ALA A 711 31.64 4.42 -19.59
C ALA A 711 31.12 5.38 -20.67
N VAL A 712 30.95 6.67 -20.35
CA VAL A 712 30.58 7.71 -21.33
C VAL A 712 31.67 7.93 -22.38
N GLU A 713 32.96 7.94 -21.97
CA GLU A 713 34.08 8.00 -22.91
C GLU A 713 34.14 6.76 -23.82
N LEU A 714 33.83 5.56 -23.31
CA LEU A 714 33.70 4.35 -24.11
C LEU A 714 32.56 4.43 -25.12
N GLN A 715 31.41 4.99 -24.71
CA GLN A 715 30.28 5.22 -25.60
C GLN A 715 30.63 6.21 -26.73
N GLU A 716 31.31 7.32 -26.42
CA GLU A 716 31.79 8.27 -27.43
C GLU A 716 32.87 7.68 -28.35
N LYS A 717 33.80 6.88 -27.80
CA LYS A 717 34.84 6.21 -28.60
C LYS A 717 34.22 5.25 -29.61
N LEU A 718 33.17 4.52 -29.22
CA LEU A 718 32.46 3.54 -30.05
C LEU A 718 31.96 4.11 -31.39
N GLU A 719 31.53 5.38 -31.41
CA GLU A 719 31.07 6.10 -32.61
C GLU A 719 32.21 6.64 -33.51
N ARG A 720 33.46 6.55 -33.05
CA ARG A 720 34.65 7.20 -33.66
C ARG A 720 35.76 6.21 -34.04
N LEU A 721 35.46 4.91 -34.10
CA LEU A 721 36.44 3.86 -34.41
C LEU A 721 36.77 3.83 -35.92
N GLU A 722 37.99 4.20 -36.27
CA GLU A 722 38.48 4.30 -37.67
C GLU A 722 39.46 3.17 -38.04
N THR A 723 40.02 2.47 -37.05
CA THR A 723 41.06 1.44 -37.23
C THR A 723 40.86 0.23 -36.33
N GLN A 724 41.29 -0.95 -36.77
CA GLN A 724 41.26 -2.17 -35.94
C GLN A 724 42.06 -2.05 -34.63
N SER A 725 43.11 -1.21 -34.59
CA SER A 725 43.83 -0.96 -33.34
C SER A 725 42.99 -0.18 -32.33
N GLN A 726 42.09 0.71 -32.78
CA GLN A 726 41.16 1.39 -31.87
C GLN A 726 40.10 0.43 -31.33
N ILE A 727 39.61 -0.52 -32.17
CA ILE A 727 38.70 -1.58 -31.71
C ILE A 727 39.37 -2.41 -30.59
N GLY A 728 40.62 -2.85 -30.78
CA GLY A 728 41.36 -3.61 -29.76
C GLY A 728 41.83 -2.79 -28.55
N ASN A 729 41.76 -1.46 -28.61
CA ASN A 729 41.93 -0.60 -27.43
C ASN A 729 40.60 -0.47 -26.67
N TRP A 730 39.50 -0.22 -27.39
CA TRP A 730 38.17 -0.07 -26.83
C TRP A 730 37.73 -1.30 -26.02
N HIS A 731 37.96 -2.52 -26.52
CA HIS A 731 37.64 -3.72 -25.76
C HIS A 731 38.47 -3.88 -24.47
N ARG A 732 39.74 -3.42 -24.45
CA ARG A 732 40.57 -3.47 -23.24
C ARG A 732 40.14 -2.43 -22.21
N GLU A 733 39.80 -1.23 -22.67
CA GLU A 733 39.19 -0.21 -21.80
C GLU A 733 37.81 -0.66 -21.27
N ALA A 734 37.05 -1.44 -22.05
CA ALA A 734 35.78 -2.05 -21.62
C ALA A 734 35.98 -3.20 -20.62
N ASP A 735 36.97 -4.09 -20.82
CA ASP A 735 37.39 -5.08 -19.81
C ASP A 735 37.82 -4.37 -18.50
N GLU A 736 38.63 -3.31 -18.59
CA GLU A 736 39.08 -2.51 -17.44
C GLU A 736 37.90 -1.82 -16.72
N LEU A 737 36.84 -1.43 -17.43
CA LEU A 737 35.59 -0.93 -16.82
C LEU A 737 34.81 -2.07 -16.16
N ILE A 738 34.69 -3.25 -16.79
CA ILE A 738 34.03 -4.44 -16.22
C ILE A 738 34.70 -4.85 -14.90
N ASP A 739 36.04 -4.92 -14.88
CA ASP A 739 36.84 -5.22 -13.67
C ASP A 739 36.60 -4.15 -12.57
N GLN A 740 36.44 -2.87 -12.94
CA GLN A 740 36.12 -1.81 -11.99
C GLN A 740 34.70 -1.94 -11.43
N LEU A 741 33.71 -2.24 -12.28
CA LEU A 741 32.31 -2.46 -11.87
C LEU A 741 32.19 -3.68 -10.95
N GLU A 742 32.85 -4.79 -11.28
CA GLU A 742 32.94 -5.98 -10.42
C GLU A 742 33.59 -5.64 -9.07
N LYS A 743 34.70 -4.90 -9.07
CA LYS A 743 35.38 -4.49 -7.84
C LYS A 743 34.53 -3.56 -6.96
N LEU A 744 33.68 -2.73 -7.56
CA LEU A 744 32.74 -1.87 -6.84
C LEU A 744 31.45 -2.61 -6.42
N GLY A 745 31.21 -3.82 -6.96
CA GLY A 745 30.01 -4.63 -6.71
C GLY A 745 28.75 -4.07 -7.37
N LEU A 746 28.86 -3.49 -8.57
CA LEU A 746 27.80 -2.67 -9.17
C LEU A 746 27.35 -3.19 -10.54
N ALA A 747 26.10 -2.87 -10.88
CA ALA A 747 25.50 -3.09 -12.20
C ALA A 747 25.73 -4.52 -12.73
N GLU A 748 25.58 -5.52 -11.86
CA GLU A 748 25.90 -6.94 -12.15
C GLU A 748 25.28 -7.43 -13.47
N GLU A 749 23.99 -7.12 -13.69
CA GLU A 749 23.26 -7.42 -14.93
C GLU A 749 23.87 -6.68 -16.14
N SER A 750 23.93 -5.34 -16.13
CA SER A 750 24.49 -4.55 -17.26
C SER A 750 25.96 -4.88 -17.56
N ARG A 751 26.74 -5.25 -16.54
CA ARG A 751 28.13 -5.71 -16.62
C ARG A 751 28.20 -7.07 -17.33
N GLU A 752 27.36 -8.02 -16.93
CA GLU A 752 27.28 -9.34 -17.56
C GLU A 752 26.77 -9.25 -19.00
N GLU A 753 25.76 -8.42 -19.28
CA GLU A 753 25.31 -8.13 -20.65
C GLU A 753 26.45 -7.57 -21.52
N LEU A 754 27.25 -6.63 -21.00
CA LEU A 754 28.39 -6.06 -21.72
C LEU A 754 29.48 -7.13 -21.98
N ALA A 755 29.80 -7.95 -20.96
CA ALA A 755 30.79 -9.01 -21.06
C ALA A 755 30.36 -10.13 -22.05
N ASP A 756 29.10 -10.55 -22.01
CA ASP A 756 28.56 -11.55 -22.94
C ASP A 756 28.44 -10.96 -24.36
N ALA A 757 28.01 -9.71 -24.53
CA ALA A 757 28.06 -9.05 -25.85
C ALA A 757 29.50 -8.97 -26.41
N MET A 758 30.50 -8.75 -25.55
CA MET A 758 31.91 -8.74 -25.98
C MET A 758 32.35 -10.13 -26.45
N LYS A 759 32.03 -11.16 -25.67
CA LYS A 759 32.30 -12.57 -25.96
C LYS A 759 31.57 -13.09 -27.22
N GLU A 760 30.33 -12.68 -27.46
CA GLU A 760 29.56 -13.01 -28.67
C GLU A 760 30.19 -12.44 -29.94
N ALA A 761 30.73 -11.22 -29.88
CA ALA A 761 31.51 -10.64 -30.99
C ALA A 761 32.91 -11.29 -31.15
N GLY A 762 33.23 -12.29 -30.34
CA GLY A 762 34.47 -13.07 -30.38
C GLY A 762 35.62 -12.50 -29.54
N TRP A 763 35.38 -11.49 -28.69
CA TRP A 763 36.40 -10.99 -27.77
C TRP A 763 36.72 -12.03 -26.69
N THR A 764 38.01 -12.27 -26.49
CA THR A 764 38.56 -13.04 -25.37
C THR A 764 39.92 -12.45 -25.04
N ALA A 765 40.26 -12.28 -23.76
CA ALA A 765 41.55 -11.70 -23.33
C ALA A 765 42.79 -12.36 -24.00
N ASP A 766 42.73 -13.66 -24.31
CA ASP A 766 43.82 -14.41 -24.96
C ASP A 766 43.95 -14.20 -26.49
N ARG A 767 43.04 -13.48 -27.15
CA ARG A 767 42.99 -13.35 -28.63
C ARG A 767 43.06 -11.91 -29.13
N LEU A 768 44.25 -11.32 -29.05
CA LEU A 768 44.58 -10.02 -29.67
C LEU A 768 44.55 -9.98 -31.21
N GLY A 769 44.14 -11.05 -31.90
CA GLY A 769 44.23 -11.21 -33.36
C GLY A 769 43.02 -11.85 -34.03
N GLY A 770 41.83 -11.76 -33.40
CA GLY A 770 40.58 -12.22 -33.99
C GLY A 770 40.14 -11.39 -35.22
N ALA A 771 39.44 -12.03 -36.15
CA ALA A 771 38.71 -11.31 -37.20
C ALA A 771 37.36 -10.87 -36.62
N TRP A 772 37.28 -9.61 -36.17
CA TRP A 772 36.08 -9.03 -35.58
C TRP A 772 34.98 -8.81 -36.64
N ASP A 773 33.73 -9.15 -36.33
CA ASP A 773 32.58 -8.96 -37.23
C ASP A 773 32.05 -7.52 -37.20
N TRP A 774 32.93 -6.56 -37.49
CA TRP A 774 32.66 -5.12 -37.46
C TRP A 774 32.54 -4.60 -38.89
N ALA A 775 31.36 -4.09 -39.25
CA ALA A 775 31.08 -3.60 -40.60
C ALA A 775 31.76 -2.25 -40.86
N LEU A 776 32.59 -2.16 -41.91
CA LEU A 776 33.18 -0.89 -42.33
C LEU A 776 32.14 -0.05 -43.10
N LEU A 777 31.56 0.96 -42.43
CA LEU A 777 30.54 1.86 -42.94
C LEU A 777 31.12 3.27 -43.08
N ALA A 778 31.08 3.83 -44.29
CA ALA A 778 31.56 5.18 -44.60
C ALA A 778 33.01 5.50 -44.14
N GLY A 779 33.88 4.50 -44.05
CA GLY A 779 35.27 4.65 -43.61
C GLY A 779 35.47 4.55 -42.09
N ARG A 780 34.42 4.22 -41.33
CA ARG A 780 34.46 3.89 -39.90
C ARG A 780 34.01 2.46 -39.67
N TYR A 781 34.45 1.86 -38.56
CA TYR A 781 33.93 0.57 -38.13
C TYR A 781 32.67 0.79 -37.31
N GLY A 782 31.53 0.32 -37.83
CA GLY A 782 30.27 0.29 -37.10
C GLY A 782 30.28 -0.83 -36.07
N ALA A 783 30.09 -0.47 -34.80
CA ALA A 783 29.96 -1.42 -33.71
C ALA A 783 28.65 -2.23 -33.81
N PRO A 784 28.64 -3.48 -33.31
CA PRO A 784 27.39 -4.20 -33.03
C PRO A 784 26.43 -3.34 -32.19
N ARG A 785 25.13 -3.36 -32.53
CA ARG A 785 24.10 -2.61 -31.80
C ARG A 785 24.00 -2.99 -30.32
N ALA A 786 24.39 -4.22 -29.97
CA ALA A 786 24.47 -4.69 -28.59
C ALA A 786 25.34 -3.77 -27.73
N TYR A 787 26.55 -3.40 -28.16
CA TYR A 787 27.44 -2.52 -27.39
C TYR A 787 26.85 -1.14 -27.09
N HIS A 788 26.16 -0.53 -28.06
CA HIS A 788 25.51 0.76 -27.83
C HIS A 788 24.36 0.65 -26.80
N ARG A 789 23.71 -0.51 -26.70
CA ARG A 789 22.68 -0.79 -25.68
C ARG A 789 23.32 -1.07 -24.32
N THR A 790 24.27 -1.99 -24.24
CA THR A 790 24.85 -2.45 -22.96
C THR A 790 25.73 -1.39 -22.31
N VAL A 791 26.54 -0.63 -23.05
CA VAL A 791 27.28 0.51 -22.49
C VAL A 791 26.33 1.60 -21.99
N ARG A 792 25.21 1.86 -22.70
CA ARG A 792 24.19 2.81 -22.22
C ARG A 792 23.48 2.30 -20.95
N SER A 793 23.19 1.00 -20.87
CA SER A 793 22.66 0.34 -19.67
C SER A 793 23.60 0.56 -18.47
N VAL A 794 24.91 0.31 -18.66
CA VAL A 794 25.96 0.59 -17.65
C VAL A 794 26.00 2.06 -17.24
N VAL A 795 25.94 3.00 -18.20
CA VAL A 795 25.91 4.45 -17.89
C VAL A 795 24.68 4.81 -17.07
N SER A 796 23.49 4.30 -17.43
CA SER A 796 22.25 4.56 -16.67
C SER A 796 22.35 4.01 -15.25
N GLY A 797 22.67 2.73 -15.08
CA GLY A 797 22.75 2.12 -13.75
C GLY A 797 23.80 2.79 -12.84
N LEU A 798 24.94 3.23 -13.39
CA LEU A 798 25.90 4.04 -12.64
C LEU A 798 25.32 5.39 -12.23
N HIS A 799 24.59 6.04 -13.13
CA HIS A 799 23.96 7.34 -12.89
C HIS A 799 22.89 7.27 -11.78
N ASP A 800 22.04 6.24 -11.82
CA ASP A 800 20.97 6.00 -10.86
C ASP A 800 21.53 5.75 -9.44
N ILE A 801 22.60 4.95 -9.33
CA ILE A 801 23.31 4.69 -8.06
C ILE A 801 23.99 5.96 -7.52
N ILE A 802 24.55 6.80 -8.40
CA ILE A 802 25.12 8.11 -8.00
C ILE A 802 24.02 9.04 -7.48
N GLN A 803 22.86 9.10 -8.15
CA GLN A 803 21.72 9.89 -7.70
C GLN A 803 21.20 9.43 -6.33
N GLU A 804 21.01 8.14 -6.13
CA GLU A 804 20.50 7.59 -4.86
C GLU A 804 21.41 7.96 -3.68
N LEU A 805 22.73 7.79 -3.83
CA LEU A 805 23.70 8.14 -2.80
C LEU A 805 23.74 9.65 -2.50
N ILE A 806 23.63 10.50 -3.53
CA ILE A 806 23.57 11.96 -3.35
C ILE A 806 22.26 12.37 -2.66
N LEU A 807 21.12 11.83 -3.09
CA LEU A 807 19.80 12.14 -2.49
C LEU A 807 19.70 11.63 -1.04
N GLY A 808 20.32 10.49 -0.71
CA GLY A 808 20.43 9.97 0.65
C GLY A 808 21.24 10.89 1.59
N ASP A 809 22.31 11.50 1.10
CA ASP A 809 23.11 12.48 1.86
C ASP A 809 22.36 13.82 2.01
N LEU A 810 21.71 14.29 0.93
CA LEU A 810 20.93 15.54 0.90
C LEU A 810 19.66 15.51 1.75
N ARG A 811 18.95 14.37 1.82
CA ARG A 811 17.72 14.24 2.65
C ARG A 811 17.96 14.51 4.14
N GLY A 812 19.17 14.25 4.65
CA GLY A 812 19.56 14.55 6.03
C GLY A 812 20.21 15.93 6.24
N SER A 813 20.41 16.72 5.17
CA SER A 813 21.18 17.97 5.21
C SER A 813 20.44 19.13 4.53
N ALA A 814 19.10 19.15 4.62
CA ALA A 814 18.22 20.10 3.93
C ALA A 814 18.54 21.60 4.18
N ASP A 815 19.17 21.93 5.31
CA ASP A 815 19.59 23.30 5.67
C ASP A 815 21.10 23.57 5.46
N GLU A 816 21.92 22.56 5.10
CA GLU A 816 23.35 22.76 4.84
C GLU A 816 23.60 23.10 3.36
N THR A 817 24.42 24.12 3.11
CA THR A 817 24.82 24.46 1.74
C THR A 817 25.50 23.28 1.07
N THR A 818 25.03 22.88 -0.11
CA THR A 818 25.60 21.78 -0.92
C THR A 818 27.13 21.84 -0.88
N PRO A 819 27.80 20.78 -0.36
CA PRO A 819 29.25 20.78 -0.23
C PRO A 819 29.93 21.18 -1.55
N PRO A 820 31.00 22.01 -1.57
CA PRO A 820 31.59 22.52 -2.82
C PRO A 820 32.09 21.44 -3.79
N GLN A 821 32.32 20.24 -3.30
CA GLN A 821 32.64 19.04 -4.08
C GLN A 821 31.43 18.50 -4.90
N TYR A 822 30.20 18.75 -4.44
CA TYR A 822 28.94 18.37 -5.07
C TYR A 822 28.25 19.53 -5.81
N GLU A 823 28.61 20.79 -5.55
CA GLU A 823 28.01 21.98 -6.19
C GLU A 823 27.96 21.85 -7.72
N ARG A 824 29.09 21.55 -8.38
CA ARG A 824 29.14 21.32 -9.84
C ARG A 824 28.37 20.10 -10.34
N LEU A 825 28.12 19.12 -9.46
CA LEU A 825 27.38 17.91 -9.82
C LEU A 825 25.88 18.19 -9.78
N VAL A 826 25.42 18.87 -8.74
CA VAL A 826 24.05 19.36 -8.62
C VAL A 826 23.74 20.36 -9.74
N GLU A 827 24.66 21.27 -10.08
CA GLU A 827 24.53 22.15 -11.26
C GLU A 827 24.42 21.35 -12.57
N ARG A 828 25.29 20.35 -12.80
CA ARG A 828 25.26 19.54 -14.02
C ARG A 828 23.99 18.67 -14.10
N TYR A 829 23.53 18.15 -12.97
CA TYR A 829 22.28 17.38 -12.86
C TYR A 829 21.07 18.24 -13.20
N TYR A 830 20.94 19.43 -12.60
CA TYR A 830 19.91 20.39 -12.97
C TYR A 830 20.04 20.84 -14.43
N GLN A 831 21.26 20.91 -14.98
CA GLN A 831 21.47 21.21 -16.38
C GLN A 831 20.95 20.09 -17.30
N VAL A 832 21.26 18.82 -17.02
CA VAL A 832 20.74 17.66 -17.79
C VAL A 832 19.20 17.59 -17.71
N LEU A 833 18.63 17.68 -16.50
CA LEU A 833 17.18 17.76 -16.28
C LEU A 833 16.51 18.97 -16.95
N SER A 834 17.28 20.02 -17.26
CA SER A 834 16.78 21.18 -18.02
C SER A 834 16.90 21.04 -19.53
N THR A 835 17.72 20.11 -20.02
CA THR A 835 17.91 19.83 -21.46
C THR A 835 17.12 18.63 -21.96
N ASP A 836 16.68 17.74 -21.08
CA ASP A 836 15.76 16.63 -21.40
C ASP A 836 14.26 17.06 -21.31
N LYS A 837 13.99 18.37 -21.33
CA LYS A 837 12.66 18.99 -21.48
C LYS A 837 12.55 19.76 -22.79
#